data_AF-A0A355BW15-F1
#
_entry.id   AF-A0A355BW15-F1
#
_cell.length_a   1.000
_cell.length_b   1.000
_cell.length_c   1.000
_cell.angle_alpha   90.00
_cell.angle_beta   90.00
_cell.angle_gamma   90.00
#
_symmetry.space_group_name_H-M   'P 1'
#
loop_
_entity.id
_entity.type
_entity.pdbx_description
1 polymer ?
#
loop_
_entity_poly.entity_id
_entity_poly.type
_entity_poly.pdbx_seq_one_letter_code
_entity_poly.pdbx_strand_id
1 'polypeptide(L)'
;ESPILTNGMFDRLKALLDQKVTRIDCLYEAGAVKGDGMALKRALDRIRSEAEQALKDGAGVVILTDENQSAKRIAAPMILAAGGVHAHLTDVGRRTFCSILVRSAECMDAHYAACLVGAGATALSPYLAFDSIAAAHAAGQYGALTLGQCVYNYKCALEAGLLKIISKMGISVISSYRGGCNFEALGLSRALVEEFFPGVTSRISGVGLAGIEKRALALHRRVWSKDSSELPVGGFYRQRTRGERHILEARLVSDLHKAVRDNDDAAFARYTDALDKQAPAQVRDLLAPQPLGSSLSVDEVEEIAAIRRRFLTPGMSLGSLSPEAHGALNVAMNRIGAKSVSGEGGEDPARYALLPNGDDMNSRVKQVASGRFGVTAEYLNQCTELEIKVAQGAKPGEGGQLPGFKVTEFIARMRHATPGVTLISPPPHHDIYSIEDLAQLIYDLKQINPVARVCVKLVSAGGIGAIAAGVAKAKADVILISGHVGGTGASPLTSIKFAGSPWELGLAEAHQVLTLNDLRSQVTLRTDGGIRTGRDIVIAAMLGAEEFGVGTISLVALGCLMVRQCHSNTCPVGVATQDEKLRKRFTGAPEHVVNLMNFLAADVRRHLAHLGARSLNDIIGRTDLLDQVSRGAADLDDLDLNPILVRLDPEAKPPSSARKGRVEVEPTLDTALRPSLEPFFTRGERQNVEAAVENTDRTIGARLSSEIVRDLKEWTLDEDHLTISLKGSAGQSLGAFSARGLKIVVDGDANDYVGKGLSGAVIVVKGAGRSGDAVIGNTCLYGATSGALFVAGRAGGRFAVRNSGAVAVIEGCLSNGCEYMTGGAVVVLGTVGFNFGAGMTGGEAFIYDPESAFDRVANPDTILIGGADDDAARRLRGLIERHAAESASPLAKSILADWANKRFDFRHVIAKEAAAQAAEQERLKRVEEAAKKPAFARV
;
A
#
# COMPACT_ATOMS: atom_id res chain seq x y z
N GLU A 1 -2.84 -16.58 -24.17
CA GLU A 1 -2.31 -17.00 -22.86
C GLU A 1 -1.27 -16.05 -22.27
N SER A 2 -0.08 -15.87 -22.85
CA SER A 2 0.98 -15.08 -22.20
C SER A 2 1.95 -14.43 -23.20
N PRO A 3 2.53 -13.26 -22.89
CA PRO A 3 3.61 -12.68 -23.68
C PRO A 3 4.95 -13.38 -23.45
N ILE A 4 5.10 -14.20 -22.40
CA ILE A 4 6.39 -14.82 -22.04
C ILE A 4 6.58 -16.14 -22.78
N LEU A 5 7.63 -16.19 -23.60
CA LEU A 5 8.03 -17.39 -24.35
C LEU A 5 9.32 -17.96 -23.74
N THR A 6 9.31 -19.25 -23.40
CA THR A 6 10.54 -20.00 -23.15
C THR A 6 11.32 -20.18 -24.45
N ASN A 7 12.62 -20.52 -24.39
CA ASN A 7 13.43 -20.74 -25.58
C ASN A 7 12.80 -21.77 -26.53
N GLY A 8 12.36 -22.92 -26.01
CA GLY A 8 11.67 -23.93 -26.81
C GLY A 8 10.29 -23.49 -27.33
N MET A 9 9.55 -22.65 -26.58
CA MET A 9 8.29 -22.09 -27.09
C MET A 9 8.53 -21.10 -28.23
N PHE A 10 9.56 -20.27 -28.13
CA PHE A 10 9.94 -19.33 -29.17
C PHE A 10 10.32 -20.05 -30.48
N ASP A 11 11.13 -21.10 -30.39
CA ASP A 11 11.53 -21.89 -31.57
C ASP A 11 10.34 -22.59 -32.23
N ARG A 12 9.44 -23.18 -31.42
CA ARG A 12 8.20 -23.78 -31.94
C ARG A 12 7.27 -22.74 -32.55
N LEU A 13 7.12 -21.57 -31.93
CA LEU A 13 6.28 -20.49 -32.46
C LEU A 13 6.74 -20.11 -33.86
N LYS A 14 8.05 -19.95 -34.08
CA LYS A 14 8.59 -19.64 -35.41
C LYS A 14 8.19 -20.66 -36.49
N ALA A 15 8.11 -21.94 -36.14
CA ALA A 15 7.70 -22.99 -37.07
C ALA A 15 6.19 -23.03 -37.35
N LEU A 16 5.37 -22.41 -36.48
CA LEU A 16 3.91 -22.38 -36.57
C LEU A 16 3.36 -21.09 -37.21
N LEU A 17 4.21 -20.09 -37.45
CA LEU A 17 3.76 -18.83 -38.03
C LEU A 17 3.61 -18.97 -39.55
N ASP A 18 2.38 -18.88 -40.04
CA ASP A 18 2.04 -18.82 -41.48
C ASP A 18 2.35 -17.45 -42.11
N GLN A 19 2.88 -16.51 -41.33
CA GLN A 19 3.24 -15.17 -41.76
C GLN A 19 4.74 -15.05 -42.03
N LYS A 20 5.12 -14.20 -42.99
CA LYS A 20 6.53 -13.85 -43.19
C LYS A 20 7.08 -13.20 -41.91
N VAL A 21 8.18 -13.78 -41.41
CA VAL A 21 8.88 -13.31 -40.21
C VAL A 21 10.22 -12.73 -40.61
N THR A 22 10.49 -11.50 -40.16
CA THR A 22 11.80 -10.86 -40.36
C THR A 22 12.50 -10.68 -39.02
N ARG A 23 13.76 -11.12 -38.95
CA ARG A 23 14.61 -10.92 -37.78
C ARG A 23 15.48 -9.69 -37.99
N ILE A 24 15.46 -8.78 -37.03
CA ILE A 24 16.21 -7.53 -37.02
C ILE A 24 17.26 -7.61 -35.93
N ASP A 25 18.48 -7.35 -36.35
CA ASP A 25 19.66 -7.40 -35.51
C ASP A 25 19.78 -6.10 -34.71
N CYS A 26 19.64 -6.15 -33.39
CA CYS A 26 19.67 -4.98 -32.50
C CYS A 26 21.09 -4.67 -31.98
N LEU A 27 22.11 -4.96 -32.78
CA LEU A 27 23.51 -4.74 -32.43
C LEU A 27 24.16 -3.62 -33.25
N TYR A 28 25.27 -3.08 -32.74
CA TYR A 28 26.10 -2.10 -33.42
C TYR A 28 27.60 -2.29 -33.11
N GLU A 29 28.45 -1.70 -33.95
CA GLU A 29 29.90 -1.91 -33.86
C GLU A 29 30.52 -1.13 -32.71
N ALA A 30 31.21 -1.82 -31.81
CA ALA A 30 31.91 -1.21 -30.67
C ALA A 30 33.02 -0.24 -31.13
N GLY A 31 33.63 -0.52 -32.30
CA GLY A 31 34.63 0.37 -32.92
C GLY A 31 34.04 1.67 -33.47
N ALA A 32 32.72 1.75 -33.68
CA ALA A 32 32.06 2.97 -34.14
C ALA A 32 31.71 3.94 -32.99
N VAL A 33 31.85 3.50 -31.73
CA VAL A 33 31.50 4.28 -30.55
C VAL A 33 32.54 5.35 -30.27
N LYS A 34 32.11 6.62 -30.35
CA LYS A 34 32.93 7.80 -30.01
C LYS A 34 32.53 8.43 -28.67
N GLY A 35 31.42 7.99 -28.08
CA GLY A 35 30.86 8.59 -26.86
C GLY A 35 30.03 9.85 -27.14
N ASP A 36 29.68 10.10 -28.39
CA ASP A 36 28.81 11.19 -28.85
C ASP A 36 27.35 10.72 -29.05
N GLY A 37 27.07 9.43 -28.86
CA GLY A 37 25.73 8.84 -29.01
C GLY A 37 25.35 8.53 -30.46
N MET A 38 26.18 8.90 -31.43
CA MET A 38 25.82 8.77 -32.85
C MET A 38 25.86 7.33 -33.35
N ALA A 39 26.68 6.44 -32.75
CA ALA A 39 26.68 5.04 -33.14
C ALA A 39 25.41 4.35 -32.66
N LEU A 40 25.00 4.60 -31.41
CA LEU A 40 23.73 4.13 -30.88
C LEU A 40 22.53 4.71 -31.67
N LYS A 41 22.54 6.02 -31.96
CA LYS A 41 21.48 6.64 -32.77
C LYS A 41 21.33 5.98 -34.13
N ARG A 42 22.44 5.83 -34.87
CA ARG A 42 22.42 5.16 -36.18
C ARG A 42 21.92 3.72 -36.10
N ALA A 43 22.26 3.01 -35.02
CA ALA A 43 21.77 1.66 -34.78
C ALA A 43 20.25 1.64 -34.60
N LEU A 44 19.72 2.52 -33.75
CA LEU A 44 18.28 2.64 -33.52
C LEU A 44 17.53 3.08 -34.79
N ASP A 45 18.05 4.06 -35.52
CA ASP A 45 17.51 4.51 -36.81
C ASP A 45 17.45 3.36 -37.83
N ARG A 46 18.53 2.57 -37.93
CA ARG A 46 18.59 1.37 -38.78
C ARG A 46 17.54 0.35 -38.37
N ILE A 47 17.44 0.03 -37.07
CA ILE A 47 16.46 -0.95 -36.56
C ILE A 47 15.02 -0.51 -36.91
N ARG A 48 14.69 0.79 -36.76
CA ARG A 48 13.37 1.34 -37.13
C ARG A 48 13.12 1.21 -38.64
N SER A 49 14.10 1.59 -39.46
CA SER A 49 13.98 1.52 -40.92
C SER A 49 13.87 0.09 -41.43
N GLU A 50 14.66 -0.84 -40.90
CA GLU A 50 14.57 -2.28 -41.24
C GLU A 50 13.21 -2.86 -40.84
N ALA A 51 12.62 -2.42 -39.72
CA ALA A 51 11.29 -2.86 -39.31
C ALA A 51 10.21 -2.36 -40.28
N GLU A 52 10.25 -1.08 -40.65
CA GLU A 52 9.32 -0.54 -41.64
C GLU A 52 9.46 -1.24 -42.99
N GLN A 53 10.70 -1.47 -43.45
CA GLN A 53 10.96 -2.16 -44.71
C GLN A 53 10.49 -3.61 -44.66
N ALA A 54 10.70 -4.33 -43.56
CA ALA A 54 10.19 -5.68 -43.38
C ALA A 54 8.67 -5.75 -43.58
N LEU A 55 7.93 -4.78 -43.03
CA LEU A 55 6.48 -4.70 -43.24
C LEU A 55 6.11 -4.37 -44.69
N LYS A 56 6.86 -3.48 -45.36
CA LYS A 56 6.66 -3.21 -46.81
C LYS A 56 6.89 -4.47 -47.65
N ASP A 57 7.81 -5.32 -47.22
CA ASP A 57 8.11 -6.60 -47.86
C ASP A 57 7.14 -7.72 -47.44
N GLY A 58 6.06 -7.40 -46.72
CA GLY A 58 4.99 -8.33 -46.34
C GLY A 58 5.23 -9.09 -45.03
N ALA A 59 6.19 -8.70 -44.18
CA ALA A 59 6.38 -9.33 -42.89
C ALA A 59 5.21 -8.99 -41.93
N GLY A 60 4.54 -10.03 -41.41
CA GLY A 60 3.54 -9.92 -40.34
C GLY A 60 4.16 -9.95 -38.94
N VAL A 61 5.40 -10.41 -38.83
CA VAL A 61 6.12 -10.52 -37.56
C VAL A 61 7.53 -9.97 -37.70
N VAL A 62 7.92 -9.08 -36.78
CA VAL A 62 9.28 -8.58 -36.63
C VAL A 62 9.87 -9.11 -35.33
N ILE A 63 11.03 -9.74 -35.39
CA ILE A 63 11.78 -10.22 -34.23
C ILE A 63 12.97 -9.28 -33.99
N LEU A 64 12.94 -8.51 -32.90
CA LEU A 64 14.06 -7.72 -32.43
C LEU A 64 14.95 -8.57 -31.51
N THR A 65 16.27 -8.58 -31.72
CA THR A 65 17.14 -9.46 -30.94
C THR A 65 18.59 -9.00 -30.78
N ASP A 66 19.14 -9.29 -29.60
CA ASP A 66 20.52 -9.01 -29.19
C ASP A 66 21.41 -10.28 -29.10
N GLU A 67 20.99 -11.41 -29.69
CA GLU A 67 21.64 -12.73 -29.48
C GLU A 67 23.07 -12.83 -30.01
N ASN A 68 23.42 -12.08 -31.05
CA ASN A 68 24.72 -12.20 -31.74
C ASN A 68 25.80 -11.26 -31.18
N GLN A 69 25.73 -10.93 -29.89
CA GLN A 69 26.74 -10.11 -29.21
C GLN A 69 28.13 -10.75 -29.32
N SER A 70 29.15 -9.91 -29.46
CA SER A 70 30.55 -10.36 -29.54
C SER A 70 31.49 -9.28 -29.05
N ALA A 71 32.79 -9.57 -28.89
CA ALA A 71 33.79 -8.57 -28.55
C ALA A 71 33.74 -7.31 -29.45
N LYS A 72 33.27 -7.44 -30.70
CA LYS A 72 33.14 -6.32 -31.65
C LYS A 72 31.73 -5.72 -31.72
N ARG A 73 30.69 -6.43 -31.29
CA ARG A 73 29.29 -6.03 -31.48
C ARG A 73 28.58 -5.91 -30.15
N ILE A 74 28.14 -4.69 -29.85
CA ILE A 74 27.45 -4.31 -28.63
C ILE A 74 25.94 -4.28 -28.88
N ALA A 75 25.14 -4.66 -27.88
CA ALA A 75 23.69 -4.59 -27.94
C ALA A 75 23.17 -3.17 -27.73
N ALA A 76 22.21 -2.76 -28.56
CA ALA A 76 21.36 -1.61 -28.25
C ALA A 76 20.43 -2.01 -27.08
N PRO A 77 20.14 -1.10 -26.13
CA PRO A 77 19.19 -1.38 -25.05
C PRO A 77 17.84 -1.80 -25.63
N MET A 78 17.36 -2.98 -25.27
CA MET A 78 16.25 -3.61 -25.98
C MET A 78 14.91 -2.92 -25.72
N ILE A 79 14.75 -2.24 -24.57
CA ILE A 79 13.60 -1.36 -24.32
C ILE A 79 13.58 -0.17 -25.29
N LEU A 80 14.74 0.46 -25.57
CA LEU A 80 14.82 1.56 -26.55
C LEU A 80 14.57 1.07 -27.97
N ALA A 81 15.12 -0.09 -28.34
CA ALA A 81 14.89 -0.68 -29.66
C ALA A 81 13.40 -1.01 -29.86
N ALA A 82 12.76 -1.65 -28.88
CA ALA A 82 11.34 -1.97 -28.93
C ALA A 82 10.45 -0.72 -28.96
N GLY A 83 10.70 0.24 -28.08
CA GLY A 83 9.97 1.51 -28.03
C GLY A 83 10.11 2.32 -29.32
N GLY A 84 11.34 2.46 -29.83
CA GLY A 84 11.59 3.18 -31.08
C GLY A 84 10.92 2.55 -32.30
N VAL A 85 10.93 1.23 -32.42
CA VAL A 85 10.21 0.52 -33.49
C VAL A 85 8.71 0.70 -33.31
N HIS A 86 8.19 0.55 -32.09
CA HIS A 86 6.78 0.72 -31.81
C HIS A 86 6.28 2.13 -32.14
N ALA A 87 6.99 3.17 -31.67
CA ALA A 87 6.66 4.57 -31.90
C ALA A 87 6.72 4.89 -33.40
N HIS A 88 7.81 4.54 -34.08
CA HIS A 88 7.97 4.76 -35.52
C HIS A 88 6.87 4.09 -36.35
N LEU A 89 6.60 2.81 -36.09
CA LEU A 89 5.54 2.10 -36.82
C LEU A 89 4.15 2.67 -36.53
N THR A 90 3.94 3.26 -35.36
CA THR A 90 2.67 3.94 -35.03
C THR A 90 2.55 5.24 -35.82
N ASP A 91 3.61 6.05 -35.85
CA ASP A 91 3.67 7.32 -36.57
C ASP A 91 3.40 7.15 -38.07
N VAL A 92 4.03 6.15 -38.71
CA VAL A 92 3.82 5.87 -40.13
C VAL A 92 2.54 5.04 -40.42
N GLY A 93 1.68 4.82 -39.42
CA GLY A 93 0.40 4.12 -39.58
C GLY A 93 0.50 2.62 -39.87
N ARG A 94 1.64 1.99 -39.56
CA ARG A 94 1.94 0.58 -39.88
C ARG A 94 1.87 -0.38 -38.70
N ARG A 95 1.81 0.11 -37.46
CA ARG A 95 1.87 -0.73 -36.24
C ARG A 95 0.77 -1.79 -36.18
N THR A 96 -0.41 -1.53 -36.73
CA THR A 96 -1.56 -2.46 -36.73
C THR A 96 -1.31 -3.73 -37.54
N PHE A 97 -0.39 -3.70 -38.52
CA PHE A 97 -0.15 -4.82 -39.44
C PHE A 97 0.92 -5.81 -38.98
N CYS A 98 1.51 -5.62 -37.79
CA CYS A 98 2.58 -6.50 -37.33
C CYS A 98 2.54 -6.84 -35.84
N SER A 99 3.21 -7.94 -35.50
CA SER A 99 3.63 -8.25 -34.14
C SER A 99 5.12 -7.99 -33.95
N ILE A 100 5.47 -7.43 -32.79
CA ILE A 100 6.87 -7.19 -32.40
C ILE A 100 7.24 -8.23 -31.35
N LEU A 101 8.13 -9.16 -31.69
CA LEU A 101 8.68 -10.14 -30.75
C LEU A 101 10.06 -9.65 -30.31
N VAL A 102 10.35 -9.68 -29.01
CA VAL A 102 11.64 -9.25 -28.47
C VAL A 102 12.37 -10.44 -27.86
N ARG A 103 13.54 -10.79 -28.39
CA ARG A 103 14.43 -11.82 -27.82
C ARG A 103 15.66 -11.13 -27.23
N SER A 104 15.69 -11.03 -25.90
CA SER A 104 16.64 -10.16 -25.18
C SER A 104 17.43 -10.90 -24.10
N ALA A 105 18.73 -10.57 -24.03
CA ALA A 105 19.66 -11.02 -23.01
C ALA A 105 19.44 -10.34 -21.65
N GLU A 106 19.08 -9.06 -21.68
CA GLU A 106 18.96 -8.21 -20.48
C GLU A 106 17.63 -8.37 -19.75
N CYS A 107 16.62 -8.96 -20.40
CA CYS A 107 15.35 -9.27 -19.76
C CYS A 107 15.51 -10.43 -18.75
N MET A 108 15.39 -10.13 -17.45
CA MET A 108 15.56 -11.11 -16.38
C MET A 108 14.45 -11.08 -15.32
N ASP A 109 13.75 -9.95 -15.17
CA ASP A 109 12.71 -9.80 -14.15
C ASP A 109 11.40 -9.27 -14.74
N ALA A 110 10.37 -9.28 -13.90
CA ALA A 110 9.03 -8.85 -14.29
C ALA A 110 8.96 -7.35 -14.63
N HIS A 111 9.83 -6.51 -14.05
CA HIS A 111 9.83 -5.08 -14.36
C HIS A 111 10.36 -4.84 -15.77
N TYR A 112 11.47 -5.48 -16.12
CA TYR A 112 12.02 -5.40 -17.48
C TYR A 112 11.01 -5.94 -18.50
N ALA A 113 10.37 -7.08 -18.20
CA ALA A 113 9.29 -7.62 -19.04
C ALA A 113 8.12 -6.63 -19.19
N ALA A 114 7.70 -5.97 -18.10
CA ALA A 114 6.65 -4.96 -18.13
C ALA A 114 7.05 -3.76 -18.99
N CYS A 115 8.27 -3.25 -18.87
CA CYS A 115 8.76 -2.15 -19.71
C CYS A 115 8.76 -2.52 -21.19
N LEU A 116 9.18 -3.73 -21.58
CA LEU A 116 9.11 -4.18 -22.97
C LEU A 116 7.67 -4.25 -23.50
N VAL A 117 6.75 -4.83 -22.74
CA VAL A 117 5.33 -4.89 -23.12
C VAL A 117 4.76 -3.48 -23.23
N GLY A 118 5.01 -2.64 -22.23
CA GLY A 118 4.60 -1.23 -22.19
C GLY A 118 5.18 -0.41 -23.34
N ALA A 119 6.37 -0.75 -23.81
CA ALA A 119 7.03 -0.17 -24.99
C ALA A 119 6.59 -0.81 -26.32
N GLY A 120 5.56 -1.67 -26.32
CA GLY A 120 4.90 -2.15 -27.55
C GLY A 120 5.22 -3.58 -27.97
N ALA A 121 6.02 -4.33 -27.20
CA ALA A 121 6.30 -5.74 -27.50
C ALA A 121 5.03 -6.61 -27.40
N THR A 122 4.81 -7.43 -28.43
CA THR A 122 3.73 -8.43 -28.46
C THR A 122 4.05 -9.61 -27.55
N ALA A 123 5.26 -10.16 -27.69
CA ALA A 123 5.76 -11.27 -26.89
C ALA A 123 7.28 -11.15 -26.70
N LEU A 124 7.80 -11.77 -25.65
CA LEU A 124 9.18 -11.66 -25.19
C LEU A 124 9.78 -13.05 -25.02
N SER A 125 11.06 -13.19 -25.36
CA SER A 125 11.91 -14.35 -25.10
C SER A 125 13.12 -13.89 -24.26
N PRO A 126 13.04 -13.95 -22.93
CA PRO A 126 14.15 -13.76 -21.98
C PRO A 126 15.24 -14.85 -22.10
N TYR A 127 15.88 -14.99 -23.27
CA TYR A 127 16.57 -16.24 -23.60
C TYR A 127 17.77 -16.54 -22.70
N LEU A 128 18.56 -15.51 -22.39
CA LEU A 128 19.75 -15.67 -21.55
C LEU A 128 19.39 -16.00 -20.10
N ALA A 129 18.23 -15.54 -19.62
CA ALA A 129 17.74 -15.89 -18.29
C ALA A 129 17.35 -17.38 -18.23
N PHE A 130 16.68 -17.91 -19.26
CA PHE A 130 16.39 -19.33 -19.36
C PHE A 130 17.65 -20.18 -19.52
N ASP A 131 18.63 -19.73 -20.31
CA ASP A 131 19.91 -20.43 -20.47
C ASP A 131 20.72 -20.43 -19.17
N SER A 132 20.66 -19.34 -18.39
CA SER A 132 21.27 -19.26 -17.05
C SER A 132 20.65 -20.26 -16.07
N ILE A 133 19.32 -20.45 -16.14
CA ILE A 133 18.62 -21.48 -15.35
C ILE A 133 19.04 -22.87 -15.81
N ALA A 134 19.17 -23.10 -17.11
CA ALA A 134 19.63 -24.39 -17.64
C ALA A 134 21.06 -24.71 -17.19
N ALA A 135 21.96 -23.73 -17.21
CA ALA A 135 23.34 -23.85 -16.73
C ALA A 135 23.39 -24.14 -15.22
N ALA A 136 22.63 -23.40 -14.41
CA ALA A 136 22.55 -23.62 -12.96
C ALA A 136 21.96 -25.01 -12.61
N HIS A 137 20.96 -25.46 -13.37
CA HIS A 137 20.42 -26.82 -13.25
C HIS A 137 21.47 -27.88 -13.60
N ALA A 138 22.19 -27.72 -14.72
CA ALA A 138 23.25 -28.64 -15.12
C ALA A 138 24.40 -28.71 -14.08
N ALA A 139 24.63 -27.62 -13.35
CA ALA A 139 25.55 -27.56 -12.22
C ALA A 139 24.97 -28.10 -10.89
N GLY A 140 23.75 -28.64 -10.88
CA GLY A 140 23.12 -29.27 -9.71
C GLY A 140 22.56 -28.29 -8.66
N GLN A 141 22.42 -27.00 -8.97
CA GLN A 141 22.05 -25.97 -7.97
C GLN A 141 20.58 -26.02 -7.52
N TYR A 142 19.72 -26.77 -8.21
CA TYR A 142 18.28 -26.87 -7.92
C TYR A 142 17.84 -28.23 -7.34
N GLY A 143 18.78 -29.08 -6.97
CA GLY A 143 18.49 -30.37 -6.34
C GLY A 143 17.68 -31.30 -7.26
N ALA A 144 16.52 -31.77 -6.78
CA ALA A 144 15.71 -32.78 -7.46
C ALA A 144 14.75 -32.22 -8.53
N LEU A 145 14.71 -30.90 -8.75
CA LEU A 145 13.84 -30.30 -9.76
C LEU A 145 14.34 -30.64 -11.17
N THR A 146 13.44 -31.05 -12.06
CA THR A 146 13.77 -31.22 -13.49
C THR A 146 13.95 -29.86 -14.16
N LEU A 147 14.73 -29.81 -15.25
CA LEU A 147 14.90 -28.60 -16.04
C LEU A 147 13.55 -28.01 -16.50
N GLY A 148 12.61 -28.86 -16.92
CA GLY A 148 11.27 -28.44 -17.30
C GLY A 148 10.53 -27.73 -16.18
N GLN A 149 10.64 -28.25 -14.94
CA GLN A 149 10.04 -27.61 -13.77
C GLN A 149 10.70 -26.27 -13.45
N CYS A 150 12.04 -26.18 -13.53
CA CYS A 150 12.76 -24.92 -13.29
C CYS A 150 12.34 -23.82 -14.29
N VAL A 151 12.29 -24.16 -15.58
CA VAL A 151 11.86 -23.26 -16.66
C VAL A 151 10.40 -22.84 -16.48
N TYR A 152 9.52 -23.79 -16.16
CA TYR A 152 8.11 -23.53 -15.92
C TYR A 152 7.90 -22.59 -14.72
N ASN A 153 8.58 -22.87 -13.59
CA ASN A 153 8.50 -22.05 -12.39
C ASN A 153 8.95 -20.61 -12.65
N TYR A 154 10.03 -20.41 -13.40
CA TYR A 154 10.51 -19.07 -13.74
C TYR A 154 9.54 -18.32 -14.67
N LYS A 155 8.98 -19.00 -15.68
CA LYS A 155 7.93 -18.43 -16.53
C LYS A 155 6.72 -17.99 -15.69
N CYS A 156 6.21 -18.86 -14.81
CA CYS A 156 5.09 -18.53 -13.94
C CYS A 156 5.40 -17.35 -13.01
N ALA A 157 6.64 -17.24 -12.52
CA ALA A 157 7.07 -16.09 -11.71
C ALA A 157 7.06 -14.77 -12.50
N LEU A 158 7.50 -14.77 -13.76
CA LEU A 158 7.41 -13.61 -14.63
C LEU A 158 5.95 -13.24 -14.93
N GLU A 159 5.09 -14.22 -15.18
CA GLU A 159 3.66 -14.01 -15.44
C GLU A 159 2.94 -13.42 -14.23
N ALA A 160 3.14 -14.01 -13.05
CA ALA A 160 2.61 -13.47 -11.80
C ALA A 160 3.15 -12.06 -11.52
N GLY A 161 4.42 -11.81 -11.82
CA GLY A 161 5.04 -10.49 -11.71
C GLY A 161 4.44 -9.46 -12.66
N LEU A 162 4.15 -9.83 -13.91
CA LEU A 162 3.47 -8.97 -14.88
C LEU A 162 2.05 -8.65 -14.43
N LEU A 163 1.27 -9.67 -14.05
CA LEU A 163 -0.10 -9.49 -13.54
C LEU A 163 -0.12 -8.54 -12.32
N LYS A 164 0.85 -8.71 -11.42
CA LYS A 164 1.04 -7.82 -10.27
C LYS A 164 1.37 -6.38 -10.67
N ILE A 165 2.22 -6.18 -11.69
CA ILE A 165 2.58 -4.82 -12.12
C ILE A 165 1.39 -4.11 -12.76
N ILE A 166 0.66 -4.78 -13.66
CA ILE A 166 -0.49 -4.14 -14.35
C ILE A 166 -1.65 -3.85 -13.38
N SER A 167 -1.84 -4.71 -12.37
CA SER A 167 -2.90 -4.51 -11.37
C SER A 167 -2.64 -3.30 -10.47
N LYS A 168 -1.40 -2.79 -10.35
CA LYS A 168 -1.08 -1.60 -9.54
C LYS A 168 -1.82 -0.34 -9.99
N MET A 169 -2.24 -0.29 -11.25
CA MET A 169 -3.05 0.80 -11.81
C MET A 169 -4.49 0.37 -12.13
N GLY A 170 -4.93 -0.82 -11.67
CA GLY A 170 -6.26 -1.35 -11.96
C GLY A 170 -6.45 -1.93 -13.37
N ILE A 171 -5.37 -2.13 -14.14
CA ILE A 171 -5.46 -2.75 -15.47
C ILE A 171 -5.60 -4.27 -15.33
N SER A 172 -6.63 -4.83 -15.97
CA SER A 172 -6.94 -6.27 -15.91
C SER A 172 -6.45 -7.07 -17.12
N VAL A 173 -6.18 -6.41 -18.25
CA VAL A 173 -5.85 -7.09 -19.52
C VAL A 173 -4.55 -6.56 -20.11
N ILE A 174 -3.66 -7.47 -20.50
CA ILE A 174 -2.33 -7.11 -20.99
C ILE A 174 -2.35 -6.39 -22.35
N SER A 175 -3.40 -6.62 -23.16
CA SER A 175 -3.60 -5.91 -24.43
C SER A 175 -3.73 -4.40 -24.24
N SER A 176 -4.38 -3.95 -23.16
CA SER A 176 -4.51 -2.51 -22.84
C SER A 176 -3.25 -1.94 -22.19
N TYR A 177 -2.43 -2.77 -21.54
CA TYR A 177 -1.14 -2.35 -20.99
C TYR A 177 -0.08 -2.18 -22.09
N ARG A 178 -0.12 -3.02 -23.13
CA ARG A 178 0.84 -3.04 -24.23
C ARG A 178 0.85 -1.73 -25.01
N GLY A 179 2.03 -1.14 -25.18
CA GLY A 179 2.19 0.15 -25.87
C GLY A 179 1.63 1.35 -25.11
N GLY A 180 1.01 1.15 -23.94
CA GLY A 180 0.45 2.22 -23.13
C GLY A 180 1.49 3.03 -22.38
N CYS A 181 2.78 2.66 -22.45
CA CYS A 181 3.88 3.44 -21.86
C CYS A 181 3.65 3.79 -20.38
N ASN A 182 3.10 2.83 -19.62
CA ASN A 182 2.66 2.99 -18.24
C ASN A 182 3.82 3.02 -17.22
N PHE A 183 4.77 3.93 -17.42
CA PHE A 183 5.93 4.15 -16.56
C PHE A 183 6.30 5.64 -16.56
N GLU A 184 7.07 6.05 -15.55
CA GLU A 184 7.67 7.38 -15.48
C GLU A 184 9.18 7.25 -15.73
N ALA A 185 9.73 8.11 -16.59
CA ALA A 185 11.17 8.19 -16.82
C ALA A 185 11.80 9.19 -15.84
N LEU A 186 12.85 8.77 -15.14
CA LEU A 186 13.63 9.63 -14.24
C LEU A 186 15.09 9.62 -14.66
N GLY A 187 15.63 10.79 -15.01
CA GLY A 187 17.04 10.94 -15.41
C GLY A 187 17.33 10.52 -16.85
N LEU A 188 16.31 10.40 -17.70
CA LEU A 188 16.47 10.30 -19.16
C LEU A 188 16.13 11.65 -19.81
N SER A 189 16.88 12.03 -20.85
CA SER A 189 16.62 13.32 -21.52
C SER A 189 15.21 13.37 -22.10
N ARG A 190 14.56 14.53 -22.00
CA ARG A 190 13.19 14.71 -22.55
C ARG A 190 13.14 14.42 -24.05
N ALA A 191 14.15 14.84 -24.81
CA ALA A 191 14.25 14.56 -26.24
C ALA A 191 14.31 13.05 -26.56
N LEU A 192 15.06 12.28 -25.77
CA LEU A 192 15.11 10.83 -25.92
C LEU A 192 13.77 10.17 -25.56
N VAL A 193 13.14 10.63 -24.49
CA VAL A 193 11.84 10.07 -24.06
C VAL A 193 10.76 10.38 -25.10
N GLU A 194 10.70 11.60 -25.60
CA GLU A 194 9.74 12.01 -26.64
C GLU A 194 9.92 11.20 -27.94
N GLU A 195 11.18 10.96 -28.36
CA GLU A 195 11.45 10.22 -29.60
C GLU A 195 11.12 8.72 -29.50
N PHE A 196 11.42 8.08 -28.36
CA PHE A 196 11.35 6.62 -28.23
C PHE A 196 10.14 6.11 -27.43
N PHE A 197 9.52 6.96 -26.61
CA PHE A 197 8.35 6.64 -25.78
C PHE A 197 7.36 7.83 -25.70
N PRO A 198 6.72 8.20 -26.82
CA PRO A 198 5.80 9.34 -26.85
C PRO A 198 4.75 9.28 -25.73
N GLY A 199 4.56 10.40 -25.01
CA GLY A 199 3.62 10.51 -23.89
C GLY A 199 4.15 10.09 -22.51
N VAL A 200 5.35 9.51 -22.42
CA VAL A 200 5.99 9.22 -21.13
C VAL A 200 6.48 10.51 -20.48
N THR A 201 6.17 10.69 -19.20
CA THR A 201 6.67 11.85 -18.45
C THR A 201 8.15 11.66 -18.08
N SER A 202 8.96 12.69 -18.33
CA SER A 202 10.34 12.83 -17.81
C SER A 202 10.53 14.19 -17.11
N ARG A 203 10.12 14.26 -15.83
CA ARG A 203 10.11 15.53 -15.06
C ARG A 203 11.52 16.06 -14.86
N ILE A 204 12.45 15.19 -14.47
CA ILE A 204 13.88 15.50 -14.43
C ILE A 204 14.52 14.89 -15.67
N SER A 205 14.78 15.75 -16.66
CA SER A 205 15.60 15.41 -17.82
C SER A 205 16.97 14.93 -17.34
N GLY A 206 17.65 14.08 -18.10
CA GLY A 206 18.98 13.60 -17.75
C GLY A 206 19.72 13.04 -18.95
N VAL A 207 20.29 11.85 -18.80
CA VAL A 207 21.20 11.26 -19.79
C VAL A 207 20.49 11.05 -21.14
N GLY A 208 21.15 11.47 -22.22
CA GLY A 208 20.74 11.20 -23.60
C GLY A 208 21.47 9.99 -24.21
N LEU A 209 21.37 9.83 -25.53
CA LEU A 209 22.00 8.71 -26.25
C LEU A 209 23.52 8.63 -26.03
N ALA A 210 24.22 9.76 -25.91
CA ALA A 210 25.67 9.79 -25.64
C ALA A 210 26.04 9.14 -24.30
N GLY A 211 25.29 9.47 -23.24
CA GLY A 211 25.49 8.89 -21.90
C GLY A 211 25.20 7.38 -21.89
N ILE A 212 24.11 6.97 -22.55
CA ILE A 212 23.75 5.54 -22.68
C ILE A 212 24.82 4.77 -23.46
N GLU A 213 25.26 5.30 -24.60
CA GLU A 213 26.29 4.71 -25.44
C GLU A 213 27.60 4.52 -24.67
N LYS A 214 28.04 5.54 -23.92
CA LYS A 214 29.26 5.48 -23.11
C LYS A 214 29.19 4.41 -22.02
N ARG A 215 28.05 4.32 -21.31
CA ARG A 215 27.83 3.32 -20.25
C ARG A 215 27.76 1.90 -20.83
N ALA A 216 27.06 1.72 -21.94
CA ALA A 216 26.97 0.44 -22.64
C ALA A 216 28.36 -0.03 -23.08
N LEU A 217 29.17 0.84 -23.69
CA LEU A 217 30.54 0.51 -24.10
C LEU A 217 31.45 0.17 -22.91
N ALA A 218 31.32 0.88 -21.80
CA ALA A 218 32.10 0.60 -20.60
C ALA A 218 31.79 -0.80 -20.03
N LEU A 219 30.51 -1.17 -19.97
CA LEU A 219 30.09 -2.52 -19.58
C LEU A 219 30.60 -3.56 -20.58
N HIS A 220 30.44 -3.32 -21.88
CA HIS A 220 30.89 -4.20 -22.95
C HIS A 220 32.39 -4.50 -22.86
N ARG A 221 33.23 -3.45 -22.72
CA ARG A 221 34.68 -3.59 -22.57
C ARG A 221 35.05 -4.41 -21.34
N ARG A 222 34.33 -4.22 -20.23
CA ARG A 222 34.56 -4.99 -19.00
C ARG A 222 34.24 -6.47 -19.21
N VAL A 223 33.11 -6.80 -19.83
CA VAL A 223 32.69 -8.21 -20.07
C VAL A 223 33.62 -8.92 -21.05
N TRP A 224 34.11 -8.23 -22.07
CA TRP A 224 35.03 -8.79 -23.07
C TRP A 224 36.51 -8.62 -22.72
N SER A 225 36.84 -7.98 -21.59
CA SER A 225 38.19 -8.02 -21.02
C SER A 225 38.44 -9.40 -20.43
N LYS A 226 39.62 -9.99 -20.69
CA LYS A 226 39.95 -11.37 -20.29
C LYS A 226 40.18 -11.57 -18.78
N ASP A 227 39.89 -10.56 -17.95
CA ASP A 227 40.36 -10.49 -16.57
C ASP A 227 39.43 -11.16 -15.53
N SER A 228 38.21 -11.59 -15.89
CA SER A 228 37.34 -12.36 -14.97
C SER A 228 36.21 -13.08 -15.69
N SER A 229 36.09 -14.39 -15.46
CA SER A 229 34.95 -15.21 -15.90
C SER A 229 33.75 -15.20 -14.93
N GLU A 230 33.88 -14.58 -13.76
CA GLU A 230 32.84 -14.55 -12.72
C GLU A 230 32.09 -13.21 -12.68
N LEU A 231 30.78 -13.28 -12.43
CA LEU A 231 29.95 -12.12 -12.14
C LEU A 231 30.28 -11.55 -10.75
N PRO A 232 30.31 -10.22 -10.58
CA PRO A 232 30.43 -9.62 -9.25
C PRO A 232 29.25 -10.02 -8.36
N VAL A 233 29.50 -10.16 -7.06
CA VAL A 233 28.46 -10.48 -6.05
C VAL A 233 27.29 -9.49 -6.06
N GLY A 234 27.57 -8.21 -6.33
CA GLY A 234 26.59 -7.13 -6.27
C GLY A 234 26.22 -6.70 -4.84
N GLY A 235 25.64 -5.51 -4.74
CA GLY A 235 25.17 -4.83 -3.53
C GLY A 235 23.83 -4.12 -3.72
N PHE A 236 23.18 -4.24 -4.89
CA PHE A 236 21.94 -3.53 -5.21
C PHE A 236 20.82 -3.75 -4.18
N TYR A 237 20.57 -4.99 -3.76
CA TYR A 237 19.49 -5.32 -2.82
C TYR A 237 19.90 -5.20 -1.35
N ARG A 238 21.19 -5.35 -1.04
CA ARG A 238 21.72 -5.32 0.33
C ARG A 238 23.16 -4.81 0.31
N GLN A 239 23.49 -3.94 1.27
CA GLN A 239 24.84 -3.39 1.38
C GLN A 239 25.88 -4.50 1.51
N ARG A 240 26.95 -4.36 0.73
CA ARG A 240 28.16 -5.20 0.73
C ARG A 240 29.37 -4.27 0.61
N THR A 241 30.51 -4.66 1.18
CA THR A 241 31.72 -3.84 1.22
C THR A 241 32.27 -3.46 -0.16
N ARG A 242 32.10 -4.32 -1.18
CA ARG A 242 32.57 -4.09 -2.56
C ARG A 242 31.40 -4.02 -3.56
N GLY A 243 30.19 -3.69 -3.10
CA GLY A 243 28.98 -3.61 -3.94
C GLY A 243 28.54 -2.17 -4.20
N GLU A 244 27.32 -2.01 -4.74
CA GLU A 244 26.68 -0.70 -4.85
C GLU A 244 26.55 -0.04 -3.48
N ARG A 245 26.73 1.28 -3.46
CA ARG A 245 26.64 2.09 -2.26
C ARG A 245 25.22 2.16 -1.70
N HIS A 246 25.11 2.15 -0.39
CA HIS A 246 23.87 2.46 0.34
C HIS A 246 24.14 3.67 1.23
N ILE A 247 23.16 4.57 1.37
CA ILE A 247 23.32 5.78 2.20
C ILE A 247 23.63 5.43 3.66
N LEU A 248 22.92 4.44 4.21
CA LEU A 248 23.16 3.93 5.56
C LEU A 248 24.12 2.74 5.51
N GLU A 249 25.37 3.00 5.87
CA GLU A 249 26.41 2.00 6.04
C GLU A 249 26.63 1.67 7.53
N ALA A 250 27.31 0.56 7.82
CA ALA A 250 27.49 0.07 9.18
C ALA A 250 28.15 1.10 10.12
N ARG A 251 29.11 1.89 9.61
CA ARG A 251 29.77 2.95 10.39
C ARG A 251 28.79 4.04 10.82
N LEU A 252 27.96 4.53 9.89
CA LEU A 252 26.93 5.54 10.18
C LEU A 252 25.90 5.03 11.19
N VAL A 253 25.50 3.77 11.07
CA VAL A 253 24.61 3.10 12.05
C VAL A 253 25.27 3.09 13.44
N SER A 254 26.57 2.78 13.52
CA SER A 254 27.30 2.78 14.78
C SER A 254 27.43 4.16 15.41
N ASP A 255 27.78 5.19 14.63
CA ASP A 255 27.88 6.57 15.12
C ASP A 255 26.51 7.08 15.61
N LEU A 256 25.43 6.77 14.88
CA LEU A 256 24.08 7.14 15.30
C LEU A 256 23.65 6.40 16.57
N HIS A 257 23.94 5.10 16.70
CA HIS A 257 23.68 4.35 17.94
C HIS A 257 24.41 4.97 19.14
N LYS A 258 25.68 5.35 18.97
CA LYS A 258 26.45 6.00 20.02
C LYS A 258 25.81 7.34 20.40
N ALA A 259 25.50 8.17 19.40
CA ALA A 259 24.88 9.47 19.62
C ALA A 259 23.61 9.38 20.46
N VAL A 260 22.67 8.51 20.09
CA VAL A 260 21.37 8.45 20.76
C VAL A 260 21.38 7.74 22.12
N ARG A 261 22.30 6.79 22.33
CA ARG A 261 22.42 6.05 23.60
C ARG A 261 23.15 6.86 24.66
N ASP A 262 24.24 7.51 24.26
CA ASP A 262 25.12 8.24 25.17
C ASP A 262 24.77 9.74 25.22
N ASN A 263 23.77 10.18 24.44
CA ASN A 263 23.44 11.58 24.19
C ASN A 263 24.68 12.40 23.75
N ASP A 264 25.46 11.84 22.82
CA ASP A 264 26.75 12.36 22.35
C ASP A 264 26.58 13.20 21.06
N ASP A 265 26.54 14.53 21.22
CA ASP A 265 26.48 15.50 20.11
C ASP A 265 27.64 15.34 19.11
N ALA A 266 28.85 15.01 19.59
CA ALA A 266 30.00 14.85 18.71
C ALA A 266 29.87 13.59 17.84
N ALA A 267 29.24 12.53 18.35
CA ALA A 267 28.88 11.37 17.54
C ALA A 267 27.82 11.69 16.49
N PHE A 268 26.80 12.49 16.84
CA PHE A 268 25.80 12.94 15.88
C PHE A 268 26.43 13.82 14.78
N ALA A 269 27.32 14.74 15.14
CA ALA A 269 28.07 15.56 14.19
C ALA A 269 28.92 14.72 13.23
N ARG A 270 29.62 13.69 13.73
CA ARG A 270 30.34 12.74 12.84
C ARG A 270 29.39 12.02 11.89
N TYR A 271 28.20 11.64 12.36
CA TYR A 271 27.17 11.02 11.53
C TYR A 271 26.67 11.94 10.42
N THR A 272 26.32 13.21 10.74
CA THR A 272 25.85 14.18 9.74
C THR A 272 26.96 14.55 8.76
N ASP A 273 28.18 14.81 9.24
CA ASP A 273 29.34 15.14 8.40
C ASP A 273 29.67 14.02 7.42
N ALA A 274 29.59 12.77 7.88
CA ALA A 274 29.86 11.61 7.05
C ALA A 274 28.77 11.39 5.99
N LEU A 275 27.52 11.81 6.23
CA LEU A 275 26.46 11.83 5.23
C LEU A 275 26.66 12.96 4.21
N ASP A 276 26.98 14.18 4.67
CA ASP A 276 27.16 15.35 3.80
C ASP A 276 28.37 15.21 2.86
N LYS A 277 29.41 14.46 3.28
CA LYS A 277 30.60 14.16 2.45
C LYS A 277 30.39 13.04 1.44
N GLN A 278 29.24 12.36 1.45
CA GLN A 278 28.95 11.33 0.46
C GLN A 278 28.73 11.95 -0.93
N ALA A 279 29.09 11.22 -1.98
CA ALA A 279 28.68 11.58 -3.33
C ALA A 279 27.14 11.65 -3.44
N PRO A 280 26.55 12.45 -4.34
CA PRO A 280 25.10 12.50 -4.50
C PRO A 280 24.46 11.12 -4.72
N ALA A 281 23.37 10.83 -4.00
CA ALA A 281 22.61 9.57 -4.08
C ALA A 281 21.10 9.81 -4.29
N GLN A 282 20.61 11.00 -3.99
CA GLN A 282 19.21 11.41 -4.08
C GLN A 282 19.11 12.80 -4.72
N VAL A 283 17.93 13.19 -5.20
CA VAL A 283 17.70 14.48 -5.87
C VAL A 283 18.10 15.64 -4.97
N ARG A 284 17.74 15.62 -3.69
CA ARG A 284 18.12 16.65 -2.72
C ARG A 284 19.64 16.80 -2.47
N ASP A 285 20.46 15.83 -2.85
CA ASP A 285 21.92 15.95 -2.71
C ASP A 285 22.51 16.90 -3.77
N LEU A 286 21.74 17.17 -4.82
CA LEU A 286 22.05 18.12 -5.89
C LEU A 286 21.48 19.52 -5.61
N LEU A 287 20.92 19.77 -4.42
CA LEU A 287 20.34 21.06 -4.04
C LEU A 287 21.15 21.71 -2.91
N ALA A 288 21.45 22.99 -3.01
CA ALA A 288 22.10 23.76 -1.95
C ALA A 288 21.17 24.88 -1.46
N PRO A 289 20.87 24.92 -0.15
CA PRO A 289 20.22 26.07 0.45
C PRO A 289 21.07 27.34 0.33
N GLN A 290 20.45 28.45 -0.09
CA GLN A 290 21.06 29.77 -0.22
C GLN A 290 20.68 30.69 0.96
N PRO A 291 21.59 31.56 1.42
CA PRO A 291 21.29 32.49 2.51
C PRO A 291 20.10 33.39 2.18
N LEU A 292 19.14 33.48 3.11
CA LEU A 292 18.06 34.48 3.10
C LEU A 292 18.57 35.86 3.53
N GLY A 293 19.61 35.89 4.38
CA GLY A 293 20.25 37.10 4.87
C GLY A 293 21.50 36.77 5.68
N SER A 294 21.96 37.71 6.51
CA SER A 294 23.06 37.47 7.44
C SER A 294 22.72 36.33 8.40
N SER A 295 23.70 35.48 8.69
CA SER A 295 23.52 34.41 9.67
C SER A 295 23.15 34.98 11.05
N LEU A 296 22.27 34.27 11.75
CA LEU A 296 21.79 34.63 13.10
C LEU A 296 22.53 33.82 14.17
N SER A 297 22.42 34.25 15.43
CA SER A 297 22.71 33.34 16.54
C SER A 297 21.68 32.20 16.55
N VAL A 298 22.09 30.99 16.93
CA VAL A 298 21.16 29.86 17.11
C VAL A 298 20.10 30.19 18.17
N ASP A 299 20.42 31.03 19.15
CA ASP A 299 19.48 31.47 20.20
C ASP A 299 18.33 32.34 19.67
N GLU A 300 18.49 32.92 18.47
CA GLU A 300 17.43 33.69 17.80
C GLU A 300 16.46 32.82 16.99
N VAL A 301 16.79 31.53 16.81
CA VAL A 301 15.99 30.56 16.07
C VAL A 301 15.02 29.85 17.00
N GLU A 302 13.82 29.57 16.50
CA GLU A 302 12.76 28.87 17.22
C GLU A 302 13.27 27.65 18.00
N GLU A 303 12.65 27.42 19.16
CA GLU A 303 13.06 26.40 20.10
C GLU A 303 12.95 24.97 19.54
N ILE A 304 13.80 24.07 20.04
CA ILE A 304 13.77 22.62 19.70
C ILE A 304 12.35 22.04 19.86
N ALA A 305 11.63 22.46 20.91
CA ALA A 305 10.28 22.00 21.19
C ALA A 305 9.27 22.40 20.09
N ALA A 306 9.45 23.53 19.43
CA ALA A 306 8.59 23.97 18.33
C ALA A 306 8.84 23.14 17.06
N ILE A 307 10.11 22.89 16.74
CA ILE A 307 10.51 22.09 15.57
C ILE A 307 10.06 20.63 15.72
N ARG A 308 10.34 19.99 16.86
CA ARG A 308 10.04 18.56 17.04
C ARG A 308 8.55 18.22 17.02
N ARG A 309 7.66 19.18 17.29
CA ARG A 309 6.20 18.99 17.13
C ARG A 309 5.78 18.76 15.67
N ARG A 310 6.63 19.14 14.72
CA ARG A 310 6.45 18.87 13.28
C ARG A 310 6.97 17.48 12.89
N PHE A 311 7.64 16.78 13.79
CA PHE A 311 8.15 15.44 13.52
C PHE A 311 7.10 14.39 13.88
N LEU A 312 7.15 13.29 13.15
CA LEU A 312 6.42 12.08 13.51
C LEU A 312 7.21 10.82 13.16
N THR A 313 6.96 9.76 13.92
CA THR A 313 7.36 8.41 13.50
C THR A 313 6.26 7.83 12.61
N PRO A 314 6.52 7.48 11.34
CA PRO A 314 5.52 6.99 10.39
C PRO A 314 4.85 5.68 10.82
N GLY A 315 3.72 5.36 10.17
CA GLY A 315 2.94 4.16 10.45
C GLY A 315 3.73 2.89 10.16
N MET A 316 4.14 2.19 11.22
CA MET A 316 4.87 0.92 11.16
C MET A 316 4.15 -0.10 12.03
N SER A 317 3.47 -1.04 11.40
CA SER A 317 2.46 -1.86 12.09
C SER A 317 3.01 -2.71 13.23
N LEU A 318 2.23 -2.78 14.31
CA LEU A 318 2.32 -3.86 15.28
C LEU A 318 2.15 -5.21 14.54
N GLY A 319 3.14 -6.09 14.68
CA GLY A 319 3.29 -7.31 13.88
C GLY A 319 4.50 -7.24 12.95
N SER A 320 4.64 -6.15 12.18
CA SER A 320 5.91 -5.89 11.47
C SER A 320 7.02 -5.61 12.48
N LEU A 321 6.76 -4.67 13.39
CA LEU A 321 7.60 -4.39 14.55
C LEU A 321 7.18 -5.24 15.76
N SER A 322 8.12 -5.49 16.65
CA SER A 322 7.84 -6.06 17.96
C SER A 322 6.97 -5.12 18.80
N PRO A 323 6.18 -5.64 19.75
CA PRO A 323 5.43 -4.82 20.70
C PRO A 323 6.29 -3.80 21.43
N GLU A 324 7.53 -4.17 21.77
CA GLU A 324 8.51 -3.35 22.47
C GLU A 324 8.96 -2.15 21.62
N ALA A 325 9.39 -2.40 20.38
CA ALA A 325 9.84 -1.33 19.48
C ALA A 325 8.70 -0.37 19.15
N HIS A 326 7.49 -0.89 18.89
CA HIS A 326 6.33 -0.05 18.62
C HIS A 326 5.93 0.80 19.83
N GLY A 327 5.94 0.20 21.03
CA GLY A 327 5.65 0.91 22.27
C GLY A 327 6.66 2.02 22.56
N ALA A 328 7.95 1.74 22.37
CA ALA A 328 9.02 2.72 22.60
C ALA A 328 8.89 3.96 21.69
N LEU A 329 8.48 3.79 20.43
CA LEU A 329 8.20 4.91 19.53
C LEU A 329 7.03 5.76 20.05
N ASN A 330 5.94 5.12 20.47
CA ASN A 330 4.76 5.84 20.98
C ASN A 330 5.11 6.68 22.21
N VAL A 331 5.75 6.06 23.21
CA VAL A 331 6.17 6.75 24.43
C VAL A 331 7.11 7.91 24.11
N ALA A 332 8.12 7.69 23.25
CA ALA A 332 9.07 8.72 22.90
C ALA A 332 8.40 9.95 22.28
N MET A 333 7.52 9.74 21.30
CA MET A 333 6.86 10.84 20.59
C MET A 333 5.86 11.58 21.49
N ASN A 334 5.12 10.87 22.33
CA ASN A 334 4.21 11.47 23.30
C ASN A 334 4.94 12.34 24.33
N ARG A 335 6.08 11.89 24.88
CA ARG A 335 6.89 12.67 25.84
C ARG A 335 7.33 14.03 25.30
N ILE A 336 7.56 14.14 24.00
CA ILE A 336 8.05 15.38 23.37
C ILE A 336 6.94 16.22 22.74
N GLY A 337 5.68 15.79 22.84
CA GLY A 337 4.52 16.44 22.22
C GLY A 337 4.47 16.31 20.70
N ALA A 338 5.18 15.32 20.14
CA ALA A 338 5.16 14.97 18.73
C ALA A 338 4.16 13.83 18.48
N LYS A 339 4.17 13.23 17.29
CA LYS A 339 3.18 12.23 16.89
C LYS A 339 3.83 10.90 16.53
N SER A 340 3.23 9.80 16.94
CA SER A 340 3.49 8.47 16.36
C SER A 340 2.23 7.95 15.67
N VAL A 341 2.44 7.10 14.67
CA VAL A 341 1.36 6.51 13.87
C VAL A 341 1.30 5.01 14.11
N SER A 342 0.11 4.47 14.41
CA SER A 342 -0.13 3.04 14.73
C SER A 342 0.27 2.07 13.61
N GLY A 343 0.22 2.54 12.35
CA GLY A 343 0.33 1.70 11.18
C GLY A 343 -0.88 0.78 10.98
N GLU A 344 -0.79 -0.10 9.99
CA GLU A 344 -1.93 -0.92 9.50
C GLU A 344 -2.30 -2.12 10.38
N GLY A 345 -1.77 -2.21 11.61
CA GLY A 345 -1.82 -3.43 12.43
C GLY A 345 -2.90 -3.51 13.50
N GLY A 346 -3.73 -2.46 13.63
CA GLY A 346 -4.50 -2.22 14.85
C GLY A 346 -3.61 -1.76 16.00
N GLU A 347 -4.21 -1.54 17.17
CA GLU A 347 -3.49 -1.22 18.39
C GLU A 347 -4.17 -1.86 19.59
N ASP A 348 -3.37 -2.20 20.61
CA ASP A 348 -3.86 -2.84 21.82
C ASP A 348 -4.63 -1.82 22.68
N PRO A 349 -5.93 -2.05 22.98
CA PRO A 349 -6.70 -1.14 23.82
C PRO A 349 -6.10 -0.89 25.20
N ALA A 350 -5.29 -1.81 25.73
CA ALA A 350 -4.56 -1.60 26.98
C ALA A 350 -3.62 -0.38 26.93
N ARG A 351 -3.24 0.09 25.73
CA ARG A 351 -2.37 1.26 25.53
C ARG A 351 -3.11 2.59 25.59
N TYR A 352 -4.44 2.59 25.67
CA TYR A 352 -5.24 3.82 25.76
C TYR A 352 -5.20 4.44 27.15
N ALA A 353 -4.81 3.65 28.15
CA ALA A 353 -4.51 4.13 29.50
C ALA A 353 -3.02 4.48 29.64
N LEU A 354 -2.74 5.46 30.49
CA LEU A 354 -1.37 5.77 30.89
C LEU A 354 -0.78 4.60 31.69
N LEU A 355 0.51 4.36 31.50
CA LEU A 355 1.28 3.44 32.32
C LEU A 355 1.44 3.99 33.74
N PRO A 356 1.73 3.14 34.74
CA PRO A 356 1.93 3.58 36.13
C PRO A 356 3.03 4.64 36.32
N ASN A 357 3.99 4.71 35.41
CA ASN A 357 5.07 5.71 35.42
C ASN A 357 4.70 7.03 34.71
N GLY A 358 3.46 7.17 34.23
CA GLY A 358 2.97 8.34 33.50
C GLY A 358 3.24 8.32 31.99
N ASP A 359 3.90 7.29 31.46
CA ASP A 359 4.13 7.16 30.02
C ASP A 359 2.85 6.81 29.26
N ASP A 360 2.74 7.37 28.06
CA ASP A 360 1.62 7.15 27.15
C ASP A 360 2.05 6.28 25.97
N MET A 361 1.52 5.05 25.90
CA MET A 361 1.78 4.12 24.79
C MET A 361 0.79 4.27 23.63
N ASN A 362 -0.21 5.16 23.72
CA ASN A 362 -1.21 5.35 22.69
C ASN A 362 -0.62 6.11 21.49
N SER A 363 -0.81 5.61 20.27
CA SER A 363 -0.46 6.37 19.06
C SER A 363 -1.44 7.51 18.81
N ARG A 364 -0.92 8.74 18.68
CA ARG A 364 -1.73 9.95 18.41
C ARG A 364 -2.33 9.99 17.02
N VAL A 365 -1.76 9.23 16.08
CA VAL A 365 -2.28 9.03 14.74
C VAL A 365 -2.66 7.57 14.55
N LYS A 366 -3.90 7.31 14.17
CA LYS A 366 -4.41 5.96 13.92
C LYS A 366 -4.58 5.77 12.42
N GLN A 367 -3.97 4.72 11.86
CA GLN A 367 -4.05 4.45 10.42
C GLN A 367 -5.31 3.66 10.08
N VAL A 368 -5.93 3.98 8.95
CA VAL A 368 -7.02 3.24 8.30
C VAL A 368 -6.51 2.80 6.94
N ALA A 369 -6.26 1.49 6.77
CA ALA A 369 -5.72 0.88 5.56
C ALA A 369 -6.70 -0.17 4.99
N SER A 370 -6.46 -0.66 3.78
CA SER A 370 -7.35 -1.60 3.05
C SER A 370 -7.73 -2.87 3.82
N GLY A 371 -6.86 -3.39 4.69
CA GLY A 371 -7.19 -4.57 5.51
C GLY A 371 -8.18 -4.30 6.64
N ARG A 372 -8.40 -3.02 7.02
CA ARG A 372 -9.18 -2.58 8.19
C ARG A 372 -8.85 -3.32 9.49
N PHE A 373 -7.61 -3.80 9.63
CA PHE A 373 -7.19 -4.54 10.81
C PHE A 373 -7.25 -3.65 12.06
N GLY A 374 -7.96 -4.13 13.07
CA GLY A 374 -8.12 -3.44 14.36
C GLY A 374 -8.85 -2.10 14.28
N VAL A 375 -9.56 -1.82 13.19
CA VAL A 375 -10.34 -0.59 13.03
C VAL A 375 -11.72 -0.79 13.67
N THR A 376 -11.86 -0.34 14.92
CA THR A 376 -13.10 -0.35 15.70
C THR A 376 -13.55 1.08 16.02
N ALA A 377 -14.79 1.25 16.49
CA ALA A 377 -15.29 2.56 16.94
C ALA A 377 -14.41 3.17 18.04
N GLU A 378 -13.95 2.35 18.98
CA GLU A 378 -13.03 2.77 20.04
C GLU A 378 -11.66 3.19 19.48
N TYR A 379 -11.04 2.36 18.63
CA TYR A 379 -9.75 2.65 18.00
C TYR A 379 -9.75 4.00 17.27
N LEU A 380 -10.83 4.28 16.52
CA LEU A 380 -11.00 5.52 15.77
C LEU A 380 -11.16 6.74 16.67
N ASN A 381 -11.58 6.57 17.93
CA ASN A 381 -11.77 7.64 18.91
C ASN A 381 -10.57 7.88 19.82
N GLN A 382 -9.60 6.97 19.84
CA GLN A 382 -8.41 7.03 20.69
C GLN A 382 -7.24 7.78 20.04
N CYS A 383 -7.54 8.83 19.28
CA CYS A 383 -6.53 9.63 18.58
C CYS A 383 -6.97 11.06 18.25
N THR A 384 -6.01 11.87 17.84
CA THR A 384 -6.20 13.25 17.37
C THR A 384 -6.02 13.39 15.85
N GLU A 385 -5.60 12.33 15.16
CA GLU A 385 -5.47 12.31 13.70
C GLU A 385 -5.71 10.89 13.18
N LEU A 386 -6.42 10.78 12.06
CA LEU A 386 -6.70 9.53 11.35
C LEU A 386 -5.99 9.55 10.00
N GLU A 387 -5.14 8.56 9.71
CA GLU A 387 -4.39 8.48 8.45
C GLU A 387 -5.02 7.44 7.51
N ILE A 388 -5.66 7.89 6.44
CA ILE A 388 -6.08 7.03 5.32
C ILE A 388 -4.84 6.67 4.52
N LYS A 389 -4.45 5.39 4.57
CA LYS A 389 -3.30 4.87 3.85
C LYS A 389 -3.71 4.37 2.47
N VAL A 390 -3.66 5.26 1.47
CA VAL A 390 -3.87 4.87 0.07
C VAL A 390 -2.67 4.06 -0.44
N ALA A 391 -1.45 4.46 -0.11
CA ALA A 391 -0.24 3.75 -0.55
C ALA A 391 0.97 3.96 0.39
N GLN A 392 2.07 3.26 0.11
CA GLN A 392 3.38 3.48 0.75
C GLN A 392 4.52 3.37 -0.27
N GLY A 393 5.59 4.14 -0.08
CA GLY A 393 6.68 4.27 -1.07
C GLY A 393 7.36 2.97 -1.46
N ALA A 394 7.46 2.00 -0.55
CA ALA A 394 8.13 0.71 -0.81
C ALA A 394 7.32 -0.28 -1.66
N LYS A 395 6.02 -0.03 -1.85
CA LYS A 395 5.10 -0.84 -2.66
C LYS A 395 3.82 -0.09 -3.03
N PRO A 396 3.91 0.94 -3.89
CA PRO A 396 2.74 1.61 -4.43
C PRO A 396 1.92 0.63 -5.28
N GLY A 397 0.59 0.77 -5.24
CA GLY A 397 -0.36 -0.09 -5.95
C GLY A 397 -0.53 -1.49 -5.36
N GLU A 398 -0.03 -1.74 -4.14
CA GLU A 398 -0.16 -3.02 -3.44
C GLU A 398 -0.55 -2.82 -1.96
N GLY A 399 -1.07 -3.88 -1.34
CA GLY A 399 -1.46 -3.89 0.06
C GLY A 399 -0.33 -4.21 1.06
N GLY A 400 -0.67 -4.05 2.34
CA GLY A 400 0.11 -4.54 3.47
C GLY A 400 0.45 -6.03 3.38
N GLN A 401 1.57 -6.44 3.96
CA GLN A 401 1.99 -7.85 3.97
C GLN A 401 2.58 -8.19 5.34
N LEU A 402 2.03 -9.22 5.97
CA LEU A 402 2.58 -9.80 7.19
C LEU A 402 2.64 -11.33 7.05
N PRO A 403 3.85 -11.92 6.99
CA PRO A 403 4.00 -13.37 6.90
C PRO A 403 3.32 -14.09 8.08
N GLY A 404 2.69 -15.25 7.80
CA GLY A 404 1.86 -15.96 8.77
C GLY A 404 2.58 -16.36 10.07
N PHE A 405 3.86 -16.70 10.00
CA PHE A 405 4.68 -16.99 11.19
C PHE A 405 4.95 -15.75 12.09
N LYS A 406 4.55 -14.54 11.67
CA LYS A 406 4.52 -13.33 12.52
C LYS A 406 3.11 -13.01 13.00
N VAL A 407 2.09 -13.77 12.58
CA VAL A 407 0.71 -13.63 13.04
C VAL A 407 0.53 -14.54 14.25
N THR A 408 1.19 -14.16 15.35
CA THR A 408 1.00 -14.83 16.65
C THR A 408 -0.43 -14.63 17.15
N GLU A 409 -0.86 -15.37 18.17
CA GLU A 409 -2.20 -15.18 18.77
C GLU A 409 -2.44 -13.73 19.21
N PHE A 410 -1.40 -13.08 19.78
CA PHE A 410 -1.45 -11.67 20.12
C PHE A 410 -1.77 -10.80 18.90
N ILE A 411 -1.04 -10.98 17.79
CA ILE A 411 -1.25 -10.20 16.56
C ILE A 411 -2.59 -10.53 15.91
N ALA A 412 -2.96 -11.80 15.86
CA ALA A 412 -4.23 -12.27 15.33
C ALA A 412 -5.42 -11.63 16.05
N ARG A 413 -5.37 -11.57 17.40
CA ARG A 413 -6.38 -10.90 18.23
C ARG A 413 -6.51 -9.42 17.89
N MET A 414 -5.39 -8.69 17.80
CA MET A 414 -5.40 -7.25 17.46
C MET A 414 -5.96 -6.97 16.07
N ARG A 415 -5.85 -7.93 15.16
CA ARG A 415 -6.27 -7.81 13.77
C ARG A 415 -7.63 -8.44 13.48
N HIS A 416 -8.25 -9.10 14.46
CA HIS A 416 -9.43 -9.94 14.26
C HIS A 416 -9.23 -10.94 13.10
N ALA A 417 -8.10 -11.64 13.14
CA ALA A 417 -7.63 -12.55 12.11
C ALA A 417 -7.32 -13.94 12.69
N THR A 418 -7.08 -14.90 11.80
CA THR A 418 -6.70 -16.26 12.16
C THR A 418 -5.20 -16.33 12.52
N PRO A 419 -4.79 -16.91 13.67
CA PRO A 419 -3.38 -17.09 14.02
C PRO A 419 -2.60 -17.88 12.95
N GLY A 420 -1.33 -17.61 12.74
CA GLY A 420 -0.46 -18.35 11.81
C GLY A 420 -0.72 -18.12 10.31
N VAL A 421 -1.83 -17.47 9.95
CA VAL A 421 -2.25 -17.20 8.57
C VAL A 421 -1.54 -15.96 8.03
N THR A 422 -1.05 -16.03 6.78
CA THR A 422 -0.42 -14.87 6.13
C THR A 422 -1.46 -13.80 5.80
N LEU A 423 -1.21 -12.56 6.25
CA LEU A 423 -2.09 -11.44 5.97
C LEU A 423 -1.55 -10.61 4.81
N ILE A 424 -2.16 -10.79 3.63
CA ILE A 424 -1.98 -9.93 2.48
C ILE A 424 -3.21 -9.05 2.38
N SER A 425 -3.06 -7.75 2.63
CA SER A 425 -4.18 -6.83 2.50
C SER A 425 -4.59 -6.67 1.03
N PRO A 426 -5.86 -6.41 0.73
CA PRO A 426 -6.27 -6.01 -0.60
C PRO A 426 -5.44 -4.81 -1.08
N PRO A 427 -5.05 -4.74 -2.37
CA PRO A 427 -4.38 -3.55 -2.89
C PRO A 427 -5.21 -2.26 -2.77
N PRO A 428 -6.51 -2.23 -3.19
CA PRO A 428 -7.33 -1.04 -3.02
C PRO A 428 -8.01 -1.03 -1.64
N HIS A 429 -8.43 0.16 -1.23
CA HIS A 429 -9.53 0.27 -0.29
C HIS A 429 -10.83 -0.06 -1.03
N HIS A 430 -11.61 -1.03 -0.56
CA HIS A 430 -12.87 -1.40 -1.22
C HIS A 430 -14.01 -0.37 -1.08
N ASP A 431 -13.76 0.71 -0.32
CA ASP A 431 -14.59 1.89 -0.16
C ASP A 431 -13.91 3.16 -0.72
N ILE A 432 -12.93 3.01 -1.60
CA ILE A 432 -12.28 4.10 -2.34
C ILE A 432 -11.99 3.62 -3.76
N TYR A 433 -12.96 3.79 -4.67
CA TYR A 433 -12.77 3.55 -6.10
C TYR A 433 -12.69 4.83 -6.93
N SER A 434 -13.04 5.95 -6.33
CA SER A 434 -12.93 7.28 -6.92
C SER A 434 -12.65 8.36 -5.87
N ILE A 435 -12.57 9.62 -6.30
CA ILE A 435 -12.28 10.75 -5.40
C ILE A 435 -13.47 11.05 -4.49
N GLU A 436 -14.69 10.87 -4.98
CA GLU A 436 -15.92 11.01 -4.19
C GLU A 436 -16.06 9.93 -3.13
N ASP A 437 -15.58 8.70 -3.39
CA ASP A 437 -15.49 7.66 -2.35
C ASP A 437 -14.46 8.02 -1.27
N LEU A 438 -13.30 8.59 -1.65
CA LEU A 438 -12.35 9.11 -0.68
C LEU A 438 -12.96 10.22 0.16
N ALA A 439 -13.71 11.14 -0.46
CA ALA A 439 -14.45 12.18 0.25
C ALA A 439 -15.47 11.58 1.22
N GLN A 440 -16.16 10.50 0.83
CA GLN A 440 -17.06 9.79 1.71
C GLN A 440 -16.34 9.15 2.90
N LEU A 441 -15.19 8.51 2.72
CA LEU A 441 -14.41 7.99 3.85
C LEU A 441 -13.89 9.11 4.76
N ILE A 442 -13.43 10.25 4.22
CA ILE A 442 -13.03 11.41 5.02
C ILE A 442 -14.22 11.90 5.85
N TYR A 443 -15.41 11.98 5.24
CA TYR A 443 -16.64 12.33 5.93
C TYR A 443 -16.95 11.34 7.06
N ASP A 444 -16.92 10.03 6.78
CA ASP A 444 -17.18 8.98 7.77
C ASP A 444 -16.24 9.07 8.98
N LEU A 445 -14.94 9.26 8.73
CA LEU A 445 -13.92 9.38 9.78
C LEU A 445 -14.12 10.64 10.65
N LYS A 446 -14.55 11.75 10.06
CA LYS A 446 -14.88 12.98 10.81
C LYS A 446 -16.20 12.87 11.57
N GLN A 447 -17.12 12.01 11.13
CA GLN A 447 -18.34 11.69 11.89
C GLN A 447 -18.06 10.80 13.10
N ILE A 448 -17.29 9.72 12.94
CA ILE A 448 -16.96 8.84 14.08
C ILE A 448 -15.97 9.47 15.07
N ASN A 449 -15.19 10.48 14.67
CA ASN A 449 -14.30 11.21 15.58
C ASN A 449 -14.42 12.74 15.37
N PRO A 450 -15.12 13.49 16.27
CA PRO A 450 -15.32 14.94 16.16
C PRO A 450 -14.06 15.78 16.39
N VAL A 451 -12.97 15.21 16.86
CA VAL A 451 -11.75 15.98 17.20
C VAL A 451 -10.57 15.66 16.28
N ALA A 452 -10.62 14.52 15.58
CA ALA A 452 -9.51 14.11 14.73
C ALA A 452 -9.42 14.90 13.42
N ARG A 453 -8.19 15.24 13.06
CA ARG A 453 -7.80 15.58 11.69
C ARG A 453 -7.76 14.33 10.82
N VAL A 454 -7.93 14.45 9.51
CA VAL A 454 -7.78 13.36 8.56
C VAL A 454 -6.58 13.60 7.64
N CYS A 455 -5.63 12.68 7.66
CA CYS A 455 -4.48 12.64 6.77
C CYS A 455 -4.73 11.64 5.63
N VAL A 456 -4.35 11.99 4.40
CA VAL A 456 -4.31 11.05 3.28
C VAL A 456 -2.85 10.81 2.89
N LYS A 457 -2.40 9.57 3.04
CA LYS A 457 -1.05 9.13 2.68
C LYS A 457 -1.00 8.64 1.24
N LEU A 458 -0.33 9.42 0.41
CA LEU A 458 -0.05 9.17 -1.00
C LEU A 458 1.44 8.82 -1.21
N VAL A 459 1.78 8.36 -2.41
CA VAL A 459 3.18 8.13 -2.81
C VAL A 459 3.49 8.99 -4.02
N SER A 460 4.63 9.67 -3.97
CA SER A 460 5.16 10.46 -5.09
C SER A 460 5.19 9.66 -6.39
N ALA A 461 4.55 10.21 -7.42
CA ALA A 461 4.54 9.74 -8.80
C ALA A 461 4.14 10.93 -9.69
N GLY A 462 4.32 10.84 -11.01
CA GLY A 462 3.78 11.85 -11.94
C GLY A 462 2.25 11.97 -11.83
N GLY A 463 1.73 13.20 -11.80
CA GLY A 463 0.29 13.49 -11.72
C GLY A 463 -0.28 13.58 -10.30
N ILE A 464 0.57 13.43 -9.27
CA ILE A 464 0.16 13.51 -7.87
C ILE A 464 -0.40 14.89 -7.48
N GLY A 465 0.00 15.97 -8.15
CA GLY A 465 -0.51 17.31 -7.85
C GLY A 465 -2.02 17.43 -8.07
N ALA A 466 -2.52 16.85 -9.17
CA ALA A 466 -3.97 16.81 -9.45
C ALA A 466 -4.73 15.99 -8.41
N ILE A 467 -4.17 14.85 -7.99
CA ILE A 467 -4.72 14.02 -6.92
C ILE A 467 -4.75 14.82 -5.60
N ALA A 468 -3.67 15.53 -5.26
CA ALA A 468 -3.60 16.35 -4.05
C ALA A 468 -4.68 17.44 -4.04
N ALA A 469 -4.95 18.09 -5.17
CA ALA A 469 -6.06 19.05 -5.30
C ALA A 469 -7.43 18.38 -5.05
N GLY A 470 -7.67 17.19 -5.61
CA GLY A 470 -8.87 16.41 -5.33
C GLY A 470 -9.01 16.08 -3.84
N VAL A 471 -7.92 15.63 -3.21
CA VAL A 471 -7.87 15.28 -1.78
C VAL A 471 -8.17 16.50 -0.89
N ALA A 472 -7.65 17.68 -1.25
CA ALA A 472 -7.97 18.92 -0.53
C ALA A 472 -9.46 19.28 -0.66
N LYS A 473 -10.04 19.18 -1.87
CA LYS A 473 -11.48 19.38 -2.10
C LYS A 473 -12.35 18.36 -1.37
N ALA A 474 -11.84 17.15 -1.17
CA ALA A 474 -12.46 16.10 -0.35
C ALA A 474 -12.37 16.36 1.17
N LYS A 475 -11.90 17.55 1.59
CA LYS A 475 -11.81 18.02 2.98
C LYS A 475 -10.80 17.28 3.86
N ALA A 476 -9.73 16.75 3.27
CA ALA A 476 -8.60 16.27 4.06
C ALA A 476 -7.89 17.44 4.78
N ASP A 477 -7.28 17.15 5.93
CA ASP A 477 -6.53 18.14 6.73
C ASP A 477 -5.03 18.10 6.46
N VAL A 478 -4.53 16.90 6.12
CA VAL A 478 -3.11 16.65 5.87
C VAL A 478 -2.99 15.80 4.60
N ILE A 479 -2.04 16.16 3.74
CA ILE A 479 -1.63 15.30 2.62
C ILE A 479 -0.19 14.88 2.87
N LEU A 480 0.05 13.58 3.01
CA LEU A 480 1.38 13.02 3.14
C LEU A 480 1.86 12.52 1.79
N ILE A 481 2.98 13.08 1.31
CA ILE A 481 3.69 12.60 0.12
C ILE A 481 4.85 11.71 0.55
N SER A 482 4.71 10.40 0.36
CA SER A 482 5.79 9.44 0.64
C SER A 482 6.72 9.26 -0.57
N GLY A 483 8.04 9.27 -0.34
CA GLY A 483 9.04 8.95 -1.37
C GLY A 483 9.29 7.45 -1.55
N HIS A 484 9.73 7.04 -2.75
CA HIS A 484 9.98 5.64 -3.12
C HIS A 484 10.98 4.90 -2.20
N VAL A 485 11.94 5.62 -1.59
CA VAL A 485 12.94 5.04 -0.67
C VAL A 485 12.41 4.76 0.75
N GLY A 486 11.10 4.84 0.97
CA GLY A 486 10.46 4.49 2.23
C GLY A 486 10.75 3.06 2.69
N GLY A 487 10.79 2.85 4.01
CA GLY A 487 11.01 1.52 4.60
C GLY A 487 9.79 0.59 4.48
N THR A 488 10.03 -0.72 4.64
CA THR A 488 8.96 -1.73 4.75
C THR A 488 9.44 -2.95 5.53
N GLY A 489 8.52 -3.59 6.27
CA GLY A 489 8.77 -4.89 6.91
C GLY A 489 8.78 -6.05 5.92
N ALA A 490 7.92 -6.00 4.89
CA ALA A 490 7.80 -7.00 3.83
C ALA A 490 7.22 -6.39 2.55
N SER A 491 7.88 -6.64 1.42
CA SER A 491 7.47 -6.19 0.09
C SER A 491 8.21 -6.99 -0.99
N PRO A 492 7.63 -7.20 -2.19
CA PRO A 492 8.36 -7.67 -3.35
C PRO A 492 9.57 -6.77 -3.66
N LEU A 493 10.68 -7.39 -4.06
CA LEU A 493 11.90 -6.64 -4.40
C LEU A 493 11.70 -5.72 -5.61
N THR A 494 10.90 -6.14 -6.58
CA THR A 494 10.55 -5.32 -7.76
C THR A 494 9.88 -4.02 -7.35
N SER A 495 8.97 -4.06 -6.38
CA SER A 495 8.25 -2.87 -5.90
C SER A 495 9.16 -1.93 -5.10
N ILE A 496 10.06 -2.48 -4.27
CA ILE A 496 11.06 -1.66 -3.53
C ILE A 496 11.98 -0.89 -4.49
N LYS A 497 12.26 -1.46 -5.67
CA LYS A 497 13.26 -0.93 -6.59
C LYS A 497 12.70 -0.11 -7.75
N PHE A 498 11.47 -0.38 -8.16
CA PHE A 498 10.94 0.11 -9.45
C PHE A 498 9.56 0.77 -9.35
N ALA A 499 9.03 1.01 -8.15
CA ALA A 499 7.73 1.65 -7.99
C ALA A 499 7.80 2.88 -7.07
N GLY A 500 7.15 3.96 -7.51
CA GLY A 500 7.18 5.27 -6.86
C GLY A 500 8.36 6.14 -7.31
N SER A 501 8.27 7.43 -7.00
CA SER A 501 9.26 8.46 -7.38
C SER A 501 9.87 9.14 -6.13
N PRO A 502 10.98 9.88 -6.27
CA PRO A 502 11.54 10.70 -5.18
C PRO A 502 10.48 11.65 -4.60
N TRP A 503 10.50 11.87 -3.28
CA TRP A 503 9.51 12.75 -2.64
C TRP A 503 9.72 14.21 -3.06
N GLU A 504 10.94 14.60 -3.42
CA GLU A 504 11.28 15.95 -3.88
C GLU A 504 10.39 16.36 -5.06
N LEU A 505 10.14 15.43 -5.98
CA LEU A 505 9.28 15.63 -7.15
C LEU A 505 7.81 15.78 -6.77
N GLY A 506 7.27 14.78 -6.08
CA GLY A 506 5.84 14.75 -5.76
C GLY A 506 5.43 15.82 -4.75
N LEU A 507 6.32 16.19 -3.84
CA LEU A 507 6.09 17.25 -2.86
C LEU A 507 6.02 18.62 -3.54
N ALA A 508 6.98 18.92 -4.42
CA ALA A 508 6.99 20.16 -5.19
C ALA A 508 5.74 20.25 -6.09
N GLU A 509 5.40 19.17 -6.80
CA GLU A 509 4.20 19.12 -7.66
C GLU A 509 2.92 19.34 -6.85
N ALA A 510 2.78 18.68 -5.68
CA ALA A 510 1.64 18.90 -4.79
C ALA A 510 1.57 20.34 -4.28
N HIS A 511 2.70 20.92 -3.85
CA HIS A 511 2.78 22.31 -3.39
C HIS A 511 2.36 23.29 -4.49
N GLN A 512 2.92 23.13 -5.69
CA GLN A 512 2.63 23.97 -6.86
C GLN A 512 1.16 23.84 -7.28
N VAL A 513 0.64 22.64 -7.50
CA VAL A 513 -0.75 22.47 -7.98
C VAL A 513 -1.77 22.92 -6.95
N LEU A 514 -1.54 22.67 -5.65
CA LEU A 514 -2.42 23.19 -4.61
C LEU A 514 -2.42 24.73 -4.56
N THR A 515 -1.26 25.34 -4.82
CA THR A 515 -1.14 26.82 -4.86
C THR A 515 -1.85 27.38 -6.08
N LEU A 516 -1.67 26.77 -7.26
CA LEU A 516 -2.37 27.13 -8.50
C LEU A 516 -3.90 27.11 -8.37
N ASN A 517 -4.44 26.32 -7.43
CA ASN A 517 -5.87 26.14 -7.25
C ASN A 517 -6.42 26.83 -5.97
N ASP A 518 -5.63 27.67 -5.29
CA ASP A 518 -6.00 28.32 -4.02
C ASP A 518 -6.42 27.34 -2.90
N LEU A 519 -5.88 26.12 -2.95
CA LEU A 519 -6.14 25.05 -1.96
C LEU A 519 -4.99 24.89 -0.96
N ARG A 520 -3.80 25.45 -1.26
CA ARG A 520 -2.57 25.20 -0.46
C ARG A 520 -2.69 25.61 1.00
N SER A 521 -3.40 26.69 1.31
CA SER A 521 -3.60 27.17 2.69
C SER A 521 -4.55 26.29 3.50
N GLN A 522 -5.32 25.42 2.85
CA GLN A 522 -6.37 24.61 3.46
C GLN A 522 -5.85 23.29 4.04
N VAL A 523 -4.68 22.83 3.58
CA VAL A 523 -4.10 21.54 3.94
C VAL A 523 -2.67 21.69 4.46
N THR A 524 -2.28 20.85 5.41
CA THR A 524 -0.87 20.70 5.80
C THR A 524 -0.20 19.69 4.87
N LEU A 525 0.93 20.05 4.25
CA LEU A 525 1.75 19.07 3.52
C LEU A 525 2.73 18.38 4.47
N ARG A 526 2.74 17.06 4.45
CA ARG A 526 3.68 16.21 5.17
C ARG A 526 4.52 15.43 4.16
N THR A 527 5.77 15.14 4.49
CA THR A 527 6.61 14.27 3.65
C THR A 527 7.38 13.24 4.48
N ASP A 528 7.61 12.08 3.89
CA ASP A 528 8.49 11.03 4.43
C ASP A 528 9.26 10.33 3.29
N GLY A 529 10.23 9.50 3.64
CA GLY A 529 11.02 8.73 2.67
C GLY A 529 12.51 9.05 2.75
N GLY A 530 13.17 8.48 3.76
CA GLY A 530 14.62 8.63 3.93
C GLY A 530 15.06 10.02 4.40
N ILE A 531 14.25 10.68 5.23
CA ILE A 531 14.67 11.84 6.02
C ILE A 531 15.62 11.36 7.13
N ARG A 532 16.84 11.89 7.15
CA ARG A 532 17.95 11.41 8.00
C ARG A 532 18.68 12.50 8.76
N THR A 533 18.59 13.76 8.31
CA THR A 533 19.33 14.91 8.85
C THR A 533 18.44 16.16 8.91
N GLY A 534 18.89 17.20 9.61
CA GLY A 534 18.25 18.52 9.60
C GLY A 534 18.27 19.15 8.21
N ARG A 535 19.33 18.92 7.41
CA ARG A 535 19.39 19.35 6.00
C ARG A 535 18.24 18.77 5.17
N ASP A 536 17.94 17.48 5.31
CA ASP A 536 16.80 16.85 4.61
C ASP A 536 15.48 17.55 4.95
N ILE A 537 15.28 17.91 6.22
CA ILE A 537 14.09 18.60 6.73
C ILE A 537 13.98 20.02 6.17
N VAL A 538 15.10 20.77 6.15
CA VAL A 538 15.14 22.13 5.60
C VAL A 538 14.83 22.14 4.10
N ILE A 539 15.39 21.21 3.32
CA ILE A 539 15.08 21.09 1.88
C ILE A 539 13.60 20.69 1.69
N ALA A 540 13.09 19.74 2.48
CA ALA A 540 11.68 19.40 2.45
C ALA A 540 10.77 20.59 2.78
N ALA A 541 11.15 21.43 3.75
CA ALA A 541 10.42 22.64 4.09
C ALA A 541 10.40 23.62 2.90
N MET A 542 11.55 23.89 2.29
CA MET A 542 11.68 24.76 1.12
C MET A 542 10.87 24.26 -0.08
N LEU A 543 10.75 22.94 -0.27
CA LEU A 543 9.89 22.32 -1.29
C LEU A 543 8.39 22.30 -0.89
N GLY A 544 8.06 22.77 0.31
CA GLY A 544 6.67 23.05 0.71
C GLY A 544 6.11 22.15 1.82
N ALA A 545 6.87 21.24 2.42
CA ALA A 545 6.41 20.42 3.54
C ALA A 545 6.41 21.21 4.88
N GLU A 546 5.53 20.83 5.78
CA GLU A 546 5.34 21.47 7.08
C GLU A 546 5.52 20.49 8.25
N GLU A 547 5.39 19.19 7.97
CA GLU A 547 5.59 18.08 8.89
C GLU A 547 6.44 16.97 8.24
N PHE A 548 7.24 16.25 9.05
CA PHE A 548 8.32 15.39 8.57
C PHE A 548 8.28 14.00 9.22
N GLY A 549 8.15 12.97 8.39
CA GLY A 549 8.15 11.57 8.81
C GLY A 549 9.55 10.96 8.92
N VAL A 550 9.91 10.57 10.13
CA VAL A 550 11.21 9.98 10.47
C VAL A 550 11.02 8.52 10.88
N GLY A 551 11.19 7.60 9.93
CA GLY A 551 10.93 6.16 10.11
C GLY A 551 12.17 5.33 10.38
N THR A 552 12.90 4.97 9.32
CA THR A 552 14.03 4.03 9.40
C THR A 552 15.08 4.43 10.43
N ILE A 553 15.45 5.72 10.51
CA ILE A 553 16.46 6.15 11.48
C ILE A 553 15.96 6.13 12.93
N SER A 554 14.65 6.23 13.17
CA SER A 554 14.08 5.98 14.51
C SER A 554 14.17 4.51 14.90
N LEU A 555 14.00 3.59 13.94
CA LEU A 555 14.27 2.16 14.18
C LEU A 555 15.75 1.88 14.40
N VAL A 556 16.64 2.60 13.71
CA VAL A 556 18.08 2.55 13.98
C VAL A 556 18.36 3.07 15.38
N ALA A 557 17.77 4.18 15.82
CA ALA A 557 17.94 4.67 17.19
C ALA A 557 17.51 3.63 18.26
N LEU A 558 16.51 2.80 17.94
CA LEU A 558 16.09 1.67 18.78
C LEU A 558 16.96 0.40 18.66
N GLY A 559 17.97 0.38 17.79
CA GLY A 559 18.96 -0.69 17.68
C GLY A 559 19.02 -1.42 16.34
N CYS A 560 18.25 -1.02 15.33
CA CYS A 560 18.26 -1.69 14.01
C CYS A 560 19.65 -1.66 13.35
N LEU A 561 20.12 -2.84 12.95
CA LEU A 561 21.43 -3.03 12.29
C LEU A 561 21.36 -2.99 10.75
N MET A 562 20.22 -2.64 10.16
CA MET A 562 20.01 -2.61 8.70
C MET A 562 20.33 -3.93 7.95
N VAL A 563 20.15 -5.08 8.61
CA VAL A 563 20.42 -6.41 8.03
C VAL A 563 19.37 -6.91 7.03
N ARG A 564 18.23 -6.21 6.92
CA ARG A 564 17.14 -6.46 5.94
C ARG A 564 16.47 -7.86 6.04
N GLN A 565 16.26 -8.36 7.26
CA GLN A 565 15.59 -9.64 7.55
C GLN A 565 14.22 -9.45 8.25
N CYS A 566 13.61 -8.27 8.10
CA CYS A 566 12.37 -7.90 8.81
C CYS A 566 11.19 -8.85 8.50
N HIS A 567 11.14 -9.35 7.26
CA HIS A 567 10.13 -10.28 6.77
C HIS A 567 10.34 -11.70 7.29
N SER A 568 11.57 -12.08 7.69
CA SER A 568 11.94 -13.45 8.04
C SER A 568 11.64 -13.82 9.49
N ASN A 569 11.17 -12.88 10.31
CA ASN A 569 11.01 -13.02 11.76
C ASN A 569 12.31 -13.26 12.54
N THR A 570 13.48 -13.17 11.90
CA THR A 570 14.79 -13.45 12.50
C THR A 570 15.56 -12.17 12.85
N CYS A 571 14.88 -11.12 13.28
CA CYS A 571 15.55 -9.86 13.63
C CYS A 571 16.54 -10.08 14.79
N PRO A 572 17.85 -9.82 14.60
CA PRO A 572 18.86 -10.20 15.60
C PRO A 572 18.80 -9.38 16.89
N VAL A 573 18.10 -8.24 16.85
CA VAL A 573 18.06 -7.20 17.90
C VAL A 573 16.63 -6.93 18.40
N GLY A 574 15.68 -7.83 18.14
CA GLY A 574 14.34 -7.74 18.70
C GLY A 574 13.45 -6.60 18.16
N VAL A 575 13.84 -5.89 17.10
CA VAL A 575 13.06 -4.76 16.54
C VAL A 575 11.90 -5.22 15.65
N ALA A 576 12.16 -6.09 14.68
CA ALA A 576 11.20 -6.48 13.63
C ALA A 576 10.87 -7.98 13.66
N THR A 577 10.49 -8.49 14.83
CA THR A 577 10.22 -9.91 15.08
C THR A 577 9.12 -10.09 16.12
N GLN A 578 8.36 -11.17 16.00
CA GLN A 578 7.39 -11.64 16.99
C GLN A 578 7.92 -12.86 17.77
N ASP A 579 9.10 -13.39 17.42
CA ASP A 579 9.74 -14.46 18.18
C ASP A 579 10.16 -13.94 19.57
N GLU A 580 9.66 -14.59 20.62
CA GLU A 580 9.89 -14.14 21.99
C GLU A 580 11.36 -14.19 22.42
N LYS A 581 12.14 -15.17 21.93
CA LYS A 581 13.56 -15.29 22.27
C LYS A 581 14.36 -14.15 21.63
N LEU A 582 14.00 -13.75 20.42
CA LEU A 582 14.62 -12.62 19.73
C LEU A 582 14.14 -11.28 20.28
N ARG A 583 12.87 -11.15 20.68
CA ARG A 583 12.34 -9.95 21.35
C ARG A 583 13.07 -9.63 22.66
N LYS A 584 13.49 -10.64 23.42
CA LYS A 584 14.34 -10.46 24.62
C LYS A 584 15.71 -9.82 24.32
N ARG A 585 16.13 -9.73 23.05
CA ARG A 585 17.35 -9.03 22.63
C ARG A 585 17.12 -7.55 22.31
N PHE A 586 15.90 -7.05 22.44
CA PHE A 586 15.59 -5.64 22.25
C PHE A 586 16.18 -4.82 23.40
N THR A 587 17.05 -3.87 23.06
CA THR A 587 17.71 -2.97 24.01
C THR A 587 17.41 -1.50 23.72
N GLY A 588 16.41 -1.22 22.88
CA GLY A 588 15.99 0.14 22.57
C GLY A 588 15.19 0.75 23.72
N ALA A 589 15.27 2.07 23.88
CA ALA A 589 14.54 2.81 24.89
C ALA A 589 13.88 4.06 24.26
N PRO A 590 12.74 4.55 24.80
CA PRO A 590 12.11 5.78 24.32
C PRO A 590 13.08 6.97 24.26
N GLU A 591 13.99 7.06 25.24
CA GLU A 591 15.02 8.11 25.36
C GLU A 591 15.90 8.19 24.12
N HIS A 592 16.26 7.07 23.49
CA HIS A 592 17.07 7.07 22.28
C HIS A 592 16.36 7.77 21.12
N VAL A 593 15.04 7.59 21.01
CA VAL A 593 14.25 8.25 19.96
C VAL A 593 14.04 9.72 20.29
N VAL A 594 13.84 10.06 21.57
CA VAL A 594 13.81 11.47 22.03
C VAL A 594 15.10 12.19 21.70
N ASN A 595 16.25 11.57 21.99
CA ASN A 595 17.58 12.12 21.68
C ASN A 595 17.74 12.32 20.16
N LEU A 596 17.36 11.34 19.35
CA LEU A 596 17.36 11.49 17.88
C LEU A 596 16.55 12.72 17.42
N MET A 597 15.33 12.89 17.93
CA MET A 597 14.48 14.02 17.54
C MET A 597 15.06 15.36 18.02
N ASN A 598 15.69 15.40 19.19
CA ASN A 598 16.38 16.59 19.69
C ASN A 598 17.59 16.94 18.81
N PHE A 599 18.42 15.95 18.44
CA PHE A 599 19.56 16.17 17.54
C PHE A 599 19.12 16.66 16.16
N LEU A 600 18.07 16.06 15.57
CA LEU A 600 17.52 16.53 14.30
C LEU A 600 16.99 17.96 14.40
N ALA A 601 16.28 18.30 15.48
CA ALA A 601 15.77 19.66 15.69
C ALA A 601 16.91 20.66 15.90
N ALA A 602 17.94 20.31 16.68
CA ALA A 602 19.13 21.15 16.84
C ALA A 602 19.86 21.36 15.50
N ASP A 603 19.96 20.31 14.68
CA ASP A 603 20.54 20.39 13.34
C ASP A 603 19.76 21.33 12.41
N VAL A 604 18.42 21.23 12.43
CA VAL A 604 17.54 22.19 11.74
C VAL A 604 17.82 23.63 12.21
N ARG A 605 17.94 23.87 13.52
CA ARG A 605 18.22 25.22 14.05
C ARG A 605 19.55 25.76 13.54
N ARG A 606 20.60 24.93 13.46
CA ARG A 606 21.90 25.33 12.90
C ARG A 606 21.77 25.75 11.43
N HIS A 607 21.02 25.00 10.63
CA HIS A 607 20.78 25.36 9.23
C HIS A 607 19.97 26.65 9.09
N LEU A 608 18.91 26.83 9.87
CA LEU A 608 18.11 28.07 9.88
C LEU A 608 18.95 29.28 10.27
N ALA A 609 19.75 29.16 11.34
CA ALA A 609 20.66 30.21 11.78
C ALA A 609 21.66 30.59 10.68
N HIS A 610 22.27 29.60 10.02
CA HIS A 610 23.19 29.83 8.91
C HIS A 610 22.52 30.56 7.73
N LEU A 611 21.28 30.18 7.41
CA LEU A 611 20.49 30.81 6.35
C LEU A 611 20.04 32.24 6.69
N GLY A 612 20.02 32.62 7.97
CA GLY A 612 19.44 33.88 8.41
C GLY A 612 17.93 33.82 8.69
N ALA A 613 17.35 32.63 8.86
CA ALA A 613 15.94 32.41 9.12
C ALA A 613 15.68 32.15 10.61
N ARG A 614 14.59 32.71 11.16
CA ARG A 614 14.23 32.55 12.60
C ARG A 614 13.37 31.32 12.85
N SER A 615 12.67 30.82 11.83
CA SER A 615 11.80 29.65 11.93
C SER A 615 11.67 28.88 10.62
N LEU A 616 11.22 27.62 10.68
CA LEU A 616 10.82 26.84 9.51
C LEU A 616 9.73 27.55 8.70
N ASN A 617 8.83 28.30 9.35
CA ASN A 617 7.78 29.08 8.68
C ASN A 617 8.31 30.22 7.79
N ASP A 618 9.57 30.62 7.97
CA ASP A 618 10.21 31.63 7.13
C ASP A 618 10.66 31.05 5.79
N ILE A 619 10.90 29.73 5.74
CA ILE A 619 11.47 29.04 4.58
C ILE A 619 10.50 28.07 3.89
N ILE A 620 9.32 27.78 4.48
CA ILE A 620 8.35 26.86 3.86
C ILE A 620 7.94 27.35 2.47
N GLY A 621 8.11 26.51 1.46
CA GLY A 621 7.81 26.80 0.05
C GLY A 621 8.79 27.75 -0.65
N ARG A 622 9.82 28.25 0.03
CA ARG A 622 10.82 29.19 -0.51
C ARG A 622 11.87 28.46 -1.36
N THR A 623 11.44 27.94 -2.51
CA THR A 623 12.34 27.27 -3.46
C THR A 623 13.35 28.22 -4.13
N ASP A 624 13.13 29.53 -4.04
CA ASP A 624 14.13 30.55 -4.41
C ASP A 624 15.39 30.51 -3.54
N LEU A 625 15.32 29.86 -2.37
CA LEU A 625 16.48 29.61 -1.52
C LEU A 625 17.16 28.28 -1.85
N LEU A 626 16.86 27.64 -2.97
CA LEU A 626 17.47 26.38 -3.39
C LEU A 626 18.11 26.53 -4.76
N ASP A 627 19.42 26.34 -4.83
CA ASP A 627 20.13 26.21 -6.09
C ASP A 627 20.42 24.75 -6.41
N GLN A 628 20.31 24.40 -7.69
CA GLN A 628 20.91 23.17 -8.18
C GLN A 628 22.45 23.32 -8.18
N VAL A 629 23.13 22.41 -7.49
CA VAL A 629 24.59 22.35 -7.42
C VAL A 629 25.10 21.05 -8.01
N SER A 630 26.12 21.14 -8.85
CA SER A 630 26.87 19.97 -9.28
C SER A 630 27.86 19.54 -8.20
N ARG A 631 27.75 18.29 -7.75
CA ARG A 631 28.63 17.69 -6.73
C ARG A 631 29.19 16.33 -7.15
N GLY A 632 29.21 16.01 -8.44
CA GLY A 632 29.53 14.64 -8.90
C GLY A 632 30.00 14.50 -10.34
N ALA A 633 29.58 13.41 -10.98
CA ALA A 633 29.99 13.04 -12.34
C ALA A 633 29.27 13.87 -13.41
N ALA A 634 29.90 14.05 -14.58
CA ALA A 634 29.42 14.93 -15.65
C ALA A 634 28.01 14.58 -16.19
N ASP A 635 27.54 13.36 -16.00
CA ASP A 635 26.18 12.93 -16.35
C ASP A 635 25.10 13.37 -15.34
N LEU A 636 25.49 13.85 -14.16
CA LEU A 636 24.60 14.55 -13.23
C LEU A 636 24.38 16.00 -13.64
N ASP A 637 25.29 16.58 -14.44
CA ASP A 637 25.13 17.93 -15.00
C ASP A 637 24.04 17.97 -16.09
N ASP A 638 23.71 16.82 -16.67
CA ASP A 638 22.60 16.68 -17.61
C ASP A 638 21.22 16.75 -16.93
N LEU A 639 21.16 16.73 -15.58
CA LEU A 639 19.90 16.76 -14.85
C LEU A 639 19.30 18.17 -14.83
N ASP A 640 18.03 18.29 -15.19
CA ASP A 640 17.27 19.55 -15.07
C ASP A 640 16.31 19.48 -13.87
N LEU A 641 16.68 20.16 -12.78
CA LEU A 641 15.85 20.25 -11.57
C LEU A 641 14.93 21.49 -11.54
N ASN A 642 14.95 22.35 -12.58
CA ASN A 642 14.12 23.55 -12.61
C ASN A 642 12.64 23.27 -12.32
N PRO A 643 12.00 22.18 -12.81
CA PRO A 643 10.58 21.92 -12.55
C PRO A 643 10.20 21.84 -11.06
N ILE A 644 11.12 21.44 -10.17
CA ILE A 644 10.85 21.42 -8.72
C ILE A 644 11.22 22.72 -8.00
N LEU A 645 11.91 23.65 -8.68
CA LEU A 645 12.36 24.93 -8.12
C LEU A 645 11.44 26.09 -8.52
N VAL A 646 10.63 25.94 -9.56
CA VAL A 646 9.71 26.97 -10.04
C VAL A 646 8.71 27.39 -8.95
N ARG A 647 8.61 28.71 -8.76
CA ARG A 647 7.55 29.39 -8.02
C ARG A 647 6.52 29.95 -8.98
N LEU A 648 5.26 29.90 -8.58
CA LEU A 648 4.14 30.44 -9.37
C LEU A 648 4.11 31.96 -9.34
N ASP A 649 4.33 32.53 -8.16
CA ASP A 649 4.53 33.95 -7.95
C ASP A 649 5.91 34.15 -7.29
N PRO A 650 6.91 34.66 -8.03
CA PRO A 650 8.25 34.92 -7.51
C PRO A 650 8.27 36.00 -6.41
N GLU A 651 7.35 36.95 -6.42
CA GLU A 651 7.34 38.12 -5.53
C GLU A 651 6.53 37.87 -4.25
N ALA A 652 5.47 37.05 -4.33
CA ALA A 652 4.63 36.74 -3.16
C ALA A 652 5.20 35.65 -2.26
N LYS A 653 5.12 35.81 -0.94
CA LYS A 653 5.47 34.74 0.01
C LYS A 653 4.64 33.48 -0.31
N PRO A 654 5.27 32.30 -0.51
CA PRO A 654 4.55 31.07 -0.81
C PRO A 654 3.52 30.73 0.28
N PRO A 655 2.30 30.30 -0.11
CA PRO A 655 1.29 29.93 0.86
C PRO A 655 1.70 28.66 1.62
N SER A 656 1.40 28.65 2.91
CA SER A 656 1.51 27.50 3.81
C SER A 656 0.18 27.31 4.53
N SER A 657 0.04 26.22 5.30
CA SER A 657 -1.22 25.99 6.01
C SER A 657 -1.46 27.09 7.05
N ALA A 658 -2.61 27.74 6.96
CA ALA A 658 -3.02 28.75 7.95
C ALA A 658 -3.76 28.13 9.16
N ARG A 659 -4.00 26.80 9.14
CA ARG A 659 -4.97 26.15 10.03
C ARG A 659 -4.33 25.62 11.32
N LYS A 660 -5.00 25.91 12.44
CA LYS A 660 -4.69 25.36 13.77
C LYS A 660 -5.60 24.18 14.17
N GLY A 661 -6.69 23.94 13.42
CA GLY A 661 -7.68 22.90 13.68
C GLY A 661 -7.98 22.07 12.43
N ARG A 662 -9.11 21.34 12.45
CA ARG A 662 -9.57 20.54 11.32
C ARG A 662 -10.50 21.32 10.37
N VAL A 663 -10.69 20.80 9.17
CA VAL A 663 -11.72 21.18 8.21
C VAL A 663 -13.03 20.54 8.65
N GLU A 664 -14.02 21.35 8.98
CA GLU A 664 -15.34 20.85 9.38
C GLU A 664 -16.12 20.28 8.19
N VAL A 665 -16.99 19.34 8.50
CA VAL A 665 -17.91 18.69 7.57
C VAL A 665 -19.34 19.00 7.96
N GLU A 666 -20.25 18.82 7.01
CA GLU A 666 -21.67 19.02 7.19
C GLU A 666 -22.22 18.09 8.30
N PRO A 667 -23.14 18.57 9.15
CA PRO A 667 -23.78 17.74 10.16
C PRO A 667 -24.59 16.60 9.52
N THR A 668 -24.79 15.53 10.28
CA THR A 668 -25.61 14.37 9.89
C THR A 668 -26.94 14.37 10.63
N LEU A 669 -27.85 13.47 10.22
CA LEU A 669 -29.09 13.17 10.95
C LEU A 669 -28.82 12.87 12.44
N ASP A 670 -27.72 12.21 12.79
CA ASP A 670 -27.29 12.00 14.18
C ASP A 670 -27.26 13.30 14.99
N THR A 671 -26.70 14.37 14.41
CA THR A 671 -26.58 15.67 15.08
C THR A 671 -27.96 16.30 15.26
N ALA A 672 -28.87 16.12 14.28
CA ALA A 672 -30.24 16.60 14.38
C ALA A 672 -31.05 15.82 15.43
N LEU A 673 -30.82 14.51 15.57
CA LEU A 673 -31.51 13.67 16.55
C LEU A 673 -30.96 13.83 17.96
N ARG A 674 -29.67 14.17 18.11
CA ARG A 674 -28.97 14.20 19.40
C ARG A 674 -29.72 14.92 20.54
N PRO A 675 -30.37 16.09 20.35
CA PRO A 675 -31.13 16.74 21.42
C PRO A 675 -32.29 15.89 21.97
N SER A 676 -32.97 15.13 21.11
CA SER A 676 -34.06 14.23 21.53
C SER A 676 -33.56 13.00 22.31
N LEU A 677 -32.27 12.68 22.15
CA LEU A 677 -31.61 11.53 22.76
C LEU A 677 -30.93 11.84 24.09
N GLU A 678 -31.13 13.04 24.63
CA GLU A 678 -30.48 13.47 25.88
C GLU A 678 -30.73 12.53 27.07
N PRO A 679 -31.93 11.96 27.28
CA PRO A 679 -32.12 10.99 28.36
C PRO A 679 -31.28 9.72 28.22
N PHE A 680 -31.01 9.25 27.00
CA PHE A 680 -30.11 8.14 26.76
C PHE A 680 -28.67 8.50 27.15
N PHE A 681 -28.15 9.65 26.70
CA PHE A 681 -26.76 10.02 26.98
C PHE A 681 -26.49 10.49 28.42
N THR A 682 -27.52 10.96 29.14
CA THR A 682 -27.35 11.47 30.52
C THR A 682 -27.76 10.46 31.59
N ARG A 683 -28.77 9.62 31.31
CA ARG A 683 -29.34 8.67 32.28
C ARG A 683 -29.34 7.22 31.80
N GLY A 684 -28.90 6.95 30.57
CA GLY A 684 -28.93 5.63 29.90
C GLY A 684 -30.29 4.98 29.90
N GLU A 685 -31.34 5.80 29.77
CA GLU A 685 -32.68 5.31 29.50
C GLU A 685 -32.71 4.60 28.15
N ARG A 686 -33.47 3.51 28.06
CA ARG A 686 -33.77 2.88 26.77
C ARG A 686 -34.68 3.79 25.95
N GLN A 687 -34.37 3.98 24.68
CA GLN A 687 -35.10 4.91 23.81
C GLN A 687 -35.33 4.35 22.41
N ASN A 688 -36.45 4.76 21.82
CA ASN A 688 -36.76 4.54 20.40
C ASN A 688 -37.18 5.88 19.78
N VAL A 689 -36.60 6.22 18.63
CA VAL A 689 -36.88 7.44 17.89
C VAL A 689 -37.19 7.10 16.44
N GLU A 690 -38.13 7.82 15.85
CA GLU A 690 -38.50 7.69 14.44
C GLU A 690 -38.09 8.92 13.64
N ALA A 691 -37.57 8.73 12.42
CA ALA A 691 -37.23 9.80 11.50
C ALA A 691 -37.41 9.39 10.04
N ALA A 692 -37.61 10.37 9.15
CA ALA A 692 -37.49 10.17 7.71
C ALA A 692 -35.99 10.16 7.31
N VAL A 693 -35.67 9.48 6.22
CA VAL A 693 -34.31 9.44 5.67
C VAL A 693 -34.30 9.53 4.15
N GLU A 694 -33.35 10.29 3.61
CA GLU A 694 -33.10 10.42 2.18
C GLU A 694 -31.67 10.03 1.81
N ASN A 695 -31.40 9.80 0.53
CA ASN A 695 -30.10 9.31 0.06
C ASN A 695 -28.94 10.31 0.29
N THR A 696 -29.28 11.56 0.62
CA THR A 696 -28.37 12.63 0.99
C THR A 696 -27.91 12.53 2.46
N ASP A 697 -28.67 11.82 3.30
CA ASP A 697 -28.34 11.54 4.70
C ASP A 697 -27.33 10.40 4.79
N ARG A 698 -26.06 10.77 4.97
CA ARG A 698 -24.92 9.85 4.94
C ARG A 698 -24.40 9.58 6.32
N THR A 699 -23.80 8.40 6.50
CA THR A 699 -23.05 8.03 7.73
C THR A 699 -23.88 8.10 9.02
N ILE A 700 -25.17 7.77 8.93
CA ILE A 700 -26.08 7.76 10.08
C ILE A 700 -25.61 6.71 11.09
N GLY A 701 -25.53 7.08 12.37
CA GLY A 701 -25.12 6.24 13.50
C GLY A 701 -23.67 6.45 13.94
N ALA A 702 -22.78 6.96 13.08
CA ALA A 702 -21.36 7.10 13.40
C ALA A 702 -21.09 8.17 14.46
N ARG A 703 -21.78 9.32 14.41
CA ARG A 703 -21.59 10.40 15.38
C ARG A 703 -22.13 9.98 16.75
N LEU A 704 -23.31 9.38 16.80
CA LEU A 704 -23.86 8.84 18.04
C LEU A 704 -22.96 7.75 18.63
N SER A 705 -22.39 6.90 17.78
CA SER A 705 -21.45 5.86 18.22
C SER A 705 -20.15 6.42 18.76
N SER A 706 -19.68 7.57 18.26
CA SER A 706 -18.55 8.31 18.84
C SER A 706 -18.82 8.68 20.30
N GLU A 707 -20.00 9.24 20.57
CA GLU A 707 -20.40 9.65 21.91
C GLU A 707 -20.63 8.43 22.82
N ILE A 708 -21.23 7.36 22.31
CA ILE A 708 -21.39 6.10 23.07
C ILE A 708 -20.02 5.57 23.55
N VAL A 709 -19.03 5.46 22.67
CA VAL A 709 -17.72 4.89 23.04
C VAL A 709 -16.86 5.84 23.88
N ARG A 710 -17.09 7.15 23.80
CA ARG A 710 -16.35 8.15 24.59
C ARG A 710 -16.94 8.33 25.98
N ASP A 711 -18.26 8.50 26.05
CA ASP A 711 -18.95 9.04 27.22
C ASP A 711 -19.64 7.94 28.03
N LEU A 712 -20.05 6.84 27.38
CA LEU A 712 -20.80 5.75 28.00
C LEU A 712 -19.97 4.47 28.19
N LYS A 713 -18.63 4.55 28.13
CA LYS A 713 -17.73 3.39 28.22
C LYS A 713 -17.89 2.50 29.47
N GLU A 714 -18.36 3.08 30.59
CA GLU A 714 -18.57 2.35 31.85
C GLU A 714 -19.96 1.71 31.94
N TRP A 715 -20.83 1.98 30.95
CA TRP A 715 -22.21 1.53 30.95
C TRP A 715 -22.32 0.19 30.23
N THR A 716 -23.13 -0.71 30.78
CA THR A 716 -23.48 -1.96 30.09
C THR A 716 -24.73 -1.71 29.26
N LEU A 717 -24.56 -1.65 27.93
CA LEU A 717 -25.65 -1.42 26.97
C LEU A 717 -26.05 -2.72 26.27
N ASP A 718 -27.36 -2.95 26.22
CA ASP A 718 -27.94 -4.02 25.41
C ASP A 718 -27.92 -3.66 23.92
N GLU A 719 -28.09 -4.63 23.02
CA GLU A 719 -27.96 -4.41 21.57
C GLU A 719 -28.98 -3.40 21.00
N ASP A 720 -30.15 -3.26 21.66
CA ASP A 720 -31.27 -2.42 21.24
C ASP A 720 -31.58 -1.29 22.24
N HIS A 721 -30.58 -0.90 23.04
CA HIS A 721 -30.77 0.10 24.09
C HIS A 721 -31.24 1.45 23.56
N LEU A 722 -30.66 1.89 22.44
CA LEU A 722 -31.11 3.00 21.62
C LEU A 722 -31.51 2.47 20.23
N THR A 723 -32.78 2.62 19.87
CA THR A 723 -33.29 2.25 18.54
C THR A 723 -33.62 3.50 17.72
N ILE A 724 -33.12 3.55 16.48
CA ILE A 724 -33.44 4.58 15.49
C ILE A 724 -34.19 3.90 14.35
N SER A 725 -35.46 4.25 14.19
CA SER A 725 -36.34 3.76 13.15
C SER A 725 -36.44 4.79 12.03
N LEU A 726 -35.94 4.43 10.85
CA LEU A 726 -35.85 5.29 9.68
C LEU A 726 -36.84 4.84 8.61
N LYS A 727 -37.47 5.80 7.93
CA LYS A 727 -38.36 5.53 6.79
C LYS A 727 -37.87 6.27 5.54
N GLY A 728 -37.59 5.53 4.47
CA GLY A 728 -37.07 6.08 3.22
C GLY A 728 -35.81 5.36 2.73
N SER A 729 -34.92 6.09 2.06
CA SER A 729 -33.70 5.53 1.44
C SER A 729 -32.46 6.11 2.10
N ALA A 730 -31.69 5.32 2.84
CA ALA A 730 -30.48 5.82 3.50
C ALA A 730 -29.33 6.04 2.51
N GLY A 731 -28.57 7.14 2.69
CA GLY A 731 -27.36 7.41 1.94
C GLY A 731 -26.21 6.45 2.23
N GLN A 732 -25.05 6.77 1.66
CA GLN A 732 -23.83 5.98 1.85
C GLN A 732 -23.45 5.84 3.33
N SER A 733 -22.82 4.71 3.68
CA SER A 733 -22.24 4.47 5.01
C SER A 733 -23.25 4.41 6.16
N LEU A 734 -24.49 3.99 5.91
CA LEU A 734 -25.48 3.72 6.96
C LEU A 734 -24.90 2.80 8.04
N GLY A 735 -24.93 3.23 9.30
CA GLY A 735 -24.44 2.47 10.44
C GLY A 735 -22.93 2.24 10.43
N ALA A 736 -22.16 3.05 9.70
CA ALA A 736 -20.72 2.95 9.71
C ALA A 736 -20.16 3.12 11.13
N PHE A 737 -19.23 2.24 11.50
CA PHE A 737 -18.57 2.19 12.81
C PHE A 737 -19.53 2.15 14.00
N SER A 738 -20.76 1.67 13.81
CA SER A 738 -21.77 1.77 14.85
C SER A 738 -21.50 0.83 16.02
N ALA A 739 -21.55 1.38 17.23
CA ALA A 739 -21.18 0.71 18.48
C ALA A 739 -22.34 -0.06 19.10
N ARG A 740 -22.03 -1.06 19.94
CA ARG A 740 -23.03 -1.76 20.75
C ARG A 740 -23.84 -0.75 21.59
N GLY A 741 -25.15 -0.99 21.71
CA GLY A 741 -26.09 -0.04 22.29
C GLY A 741 -27.02 0.55 21.24
N LEU A 742 -26.56 0.65 19.99
CA LEU A 742 -27.31 1.22 18.88
C LEU A 742 -27.94 0.14 18.00
N LYS A 743 -29.25 0.29 17.74
CA LYS A 743 -30.00 -0.44 16.72
C LYS A 743 -30.56 0.54 15.70
N ILE A 744 -30.35 0.28 14.41
CA ILE A 744 -30.89 1.09 13.32
C ILE A 744 -31.81 0.20 12.48
N VAL A 745 -33.07 0.61 12.32
CA VAL A 745 -34.07 -0.10 11.53
C VAL A 745 -34.51 0.78 10.39
N VAL A 746 -34.34 0.34 9.14
CA VAL A 746 -34.75 1.06 7.94
C VAL A 746 -35.93 0.37 7.29
N ASP A 747 -37.08 1.05 7.26
CA ASP A 747 -38.21 0.70 6.41
C ASP A 747 -38.05 1.37 5.04
N GLY A 748 -37.36 0.65 4.15
CA GLY A 748 -36.96 1.12 2.82
C GLY A 748 -35.69 0.43 2.32
N ASP A 749 -34.73 1.19 1.80
CA ASP A 749 -33.44 0.70 1.28
C ASP A 749 -32.26 1.57 1.76
N ALA A 750 -31.05 1.13 1.42
CA ALA A 750 -29.82 1.88 1.70
C ALA A 750 -28.82 1.74 0.53
N ASN A 751 -27.93 2.71 0.39
CA ASN A 751 -26.87 2.68 -0.62
C ASN A 751 -25.68 1.78 -0.19
N ASP A 752 -24.48 2.02 -0.72
CA ASP A 752 -23.26 1.28 -0.41
C ASP A 752 -22.81 1.47 1.05
N TYR A 753 -21.92 0.57 1.47
CA TYR A 753 -21.19 0.66 2.75
C TYR A 753 -22.05 0.49 4.02
N VAL A 754 -23.23 -0.14 3.93
CA VAL A 754 -24.04 -0.45 5.11
C VAL A 754 -23.22 -1.26 6.11
N GLY A 755 -23.15 -0.79 7.35
CA GLY A 755 -22.37 -1.41 8.43
C GLY A 755 -20.87 -1.44 8.16
N LYS A 756 -20.33 -0.52 7.36
CA LYS A 756 -18.88 -0.34 7.19
C LYS A 756 -18.18 -0.25 8.54
N GLY A 757 -17.24 -1.15 8.81
CA GLY A 757 -16.56 -1.22 10.10
C GLY A 757 -17.49 -1.40 11.31
N LEU A 758 -18.63 -2.10 11.16
CA LEU A 758 -19.59 -2.34 12.24
C LEU A 758 -18.89 -2.82 13.52
N SER A 759 -19.26 -2.21 14.66
CA SER A 759 -18.53 -2.34 15.92
C SER A 759 -19.49 -2.69 17.08
N GLY A 760 -20.47 -3.54 16.81
CA GLY A 760 -21.37 -4.11 17.83
C GLY A 760 -22.84 -3.70 17.73
N ALA A 761 -23.18 -2.74 16.86
CA ALA A 761 -24.57 -2.35 16.60
C ALA A 761 -25.36 -3.40 15.82
N VAL A 762 -26.69 -3.27 15.83
CA VAL A 762 -27.61 -4.07 15.01
C VAL A 762 -28.23 -3.18 13.94
N ILE A 763 -28.11 -3.58 12.68
CA ILE A 763 -28.72 -2.86 11.54
C ILE A 763 -29.73 -3.79 10.88
N VAL A 764 -30.93 -3.27 10.63
CA VAL A 764 -32.03 -4.00 9.98
C VAL A 764 -32.53 -3.17 8.79
N VAL A 765 -32.62 -3.77 7.60
CA VAL A 765 -33.21 -3.14 6.41
C VAL A 765 -34.33 -4.03 5.88
N LYS A 766 -35.58 -3.54 5.91
CA LYS A 766 -36.78 -4.34 5.63
C LYS A 766 -37.17 -4.41 4.14
N GLY A 767 -36.56 -3.62 3.27
CA GLY A 767 -36.81 -3.63 1.82
C GLY A 767 -38.18 -3.07 1.39
N ALA A 768 -39.03 -2.65 2.33
CA ALA A 768 -40.41 -2.17 2.09
C ALA A 768 -41.26 -3.16 1.26
N GLY A 769 -41.13 -4.47 1.50
CA GLY A 769 -41.89 -5.52 0.81
C GLY A 769 -41.29 -6.00 -0.53
N ARG A 770 -40.14 -5.45 -0.95
CA ARG A 770 -39.39 -5.85 -2.16
C ARG A 770 -38.44 -7.02 -1.90
N SER A 771 -38.96 -8.12 -1.32
CA SER A 771 -38.14 -9.32 -1.08
C SER A 771 -37.58 -9.85 -2.41
N GLY A 772 -36.30 -10.22 -2.43
CA GLY A 772 -35.59 -10.65 -3.64
C GLY A 772 -35.01 -9.53 -4.53
N ASP A 773 -35.35 -8.26 -4.32
CA ASP A 773 -34.74 -7.13 -5.05
C ASP A 773 -33.42 -6.66 -4.39
N ALA A 774 -32.67 -5.80 -5.08
CA ALA A 774 -31.52 -5.12 -4.49
C ALA A 774 -31.99 -4.06 -3.48
N VAL A 775 -31.58 -4.21 -2.22
CA VAL A 775 -32.02 -3.38 -1.09
C VAL A 775 -30.86 -2.67 -0.39
N ILE A 776 -29.64 -3.20 -0.51
CA ILE A 776 -28.41 -2.54 -0.06
C ILE A 776 -27.33 -2.57 -1.15
N GLY A 777 -26.46 -1.57 -1.14
CA GLY A 777 -25.39 -1.43 -2.13
C GLY A 777 -24.19 -2.36 -1.95
N ASN A 778 -23.06 -1.92 -2.47
CA ASN A 778 -21.78 -2.62 -2.49
C ASN A 778 -21.00 -2.49 -1.18
N THR A 779 -20.02 -3.36 -0.98
CA THR A 779 -19.01 -3.25 0.08
C THR A 779 -19.63 -3.09 1.49
N CYS A 780 -20.81 -3.68 1.71
CA CYS A 780 -21.44 -3.71 3.02
C CYS A 780 -20.62 -4.57 3.99
N LEU A 781 -20.61 -4.20 5.26
CA LEU A 781 -19.80 -4.81 6.33
C LEU A 781 -18.29 -4.79 6.09
N TYR A 782 -17.80 -3.83 5.30
CA TYR A 782 -16.37 -3.75 5.03
C TYR A 782 -15.54 -3.63 6.30
N GLY A 783 -14.72 -4.64 6.57
CA GLY A 783 -13.84 -4.65 7.73
C GLY A 783 -14.56 -4.76 9.07
N ALA A 784 -15.85 -5.13 9.10
CA ALA A 784 -16.64 -5.15 10.34
C ALA A 784 -16.02 -6.05 11.42
N THR A 785 -16.11 -5.65 12.70
CA THR A 785 -15.43 -6.32 13.83
C THR A 785 -16.36 -6.71 14.99
N SER A 786 -17.67 -6.45 14.92
CA SER A 786 -18.75 -7.15 15.64
C SER A 786 -20.11 -6.56 15.26
N GLY A 787 -21.21 -7.11 15.77
CA GLY A 787 -22.58 -6.65 15.52
C GLY A 787 -23.33 -7.51 14.50
N ALA A 788 -24.53 -7.08 14.14
CA ALA A 788 -25.41 -7.84 13.26
C ALA A 788 -26.05 -6.99 12.15
N LEU A 789 -26.20 -7.58 10.96
CA LEU A 789 -26.89 -6.98 9.81
C LEU A 789 -27.96 -7.93 9.27
N PHE A 790 -29.22 -7.49 9.26
CA PHE A 790 -30.35 -8.27 8.74
C PHE A 790 -31.03 -7.51 7.59
N VAL A 791 -31.04 -8.09 6.39
CA VAL A 791 -31.57 -7.42 5.20
C VAL A 791 -32.56 -8.32 4.48
N ALA A 792 -33.82 -7.89 4.42
CA ALA A 792 -34.85 -8.56 3.62
C ALA A 792 -34.72 -8.15 2.14
N GLY A 793 -33.64 -8.59 1.51
CA GLY A 793 -33.31 -8.29 0.12
C GLY A 793 -31.85 -8.61 -0.22
N ARG A 794 -31.49 -8.36 -1.47
CA ARG A 794 -30.15 -8.63 -2.02
C ARG A 794 -29.19 -7.46 -1.78
N ALA A 795 -27.92 -7.81 -1.64
CA ALA A 795 -26.80 -6.88 -1.58
C ALA A 795 -26.08 -6.75 -2.93
N GLY A 796 -25.31 -5.67 -3.09
CA GLY A 796 -24.40 -5.47 -4.20
C GLY A 796 -23.18 -6.39 -4.20
N GLY A 797 -22.12 -5.99 -4.91
CA GLY A 797 -20.85 -6.71 -4.94
C GLY A 797 -20.05 -6.51 -3.65
N ARG A 798 -19.12 -7.43 -3.38
CA ARG A 798 -18.22 -7.35 -2.21
C ARG A 798 -18.92 -7.31 -0.86
N PHE A 799 -20.09 -7.92 -0.77
CA PHE A 799 -20.77 -8.07 0.50
C PHE A 799 -19.87 -8.80 1.51
N ALA A 800 -19.76 -8.27 2.73
CA ALA A 800 -18.92 -8.80 3.81
C ALA A 800 -17.42 -8.90 3.45
N VAL A 801 -16.94 -8.05 2.54
CA VAL A 801 -15.49 -7.97 2.25
C VAL A 801 -14.73 -7.63 3.52
N ARG A 802 -13.67 -8.37 3.83
CA ARG A 802 -12.89 -8.21 5.07
C ARG A 802 -13.71 -8.31 6.37
N ASN A 803 -14.91 -8.92 6.38
CA ASN A 803 -15.64 -9.15 7.63
C ASN A 803 -14.78 -9.96 8.61
N SER A 804 -14.68 -9.48 9.83
CA SER A 804 -13.77 -9.99 10.86
C SER A 804 -14.50 -10.32 12.17
N GLY A 805 -15.84 -10.33 12.17
CA GLY A 805 -16.60 -10.69 13.38
C GLY A 805 -18.09 -10.37 13.37
N ALA A 806 -18.62 -9.70 12.34
CA ALA A 806 -20.04 -9.41 12.26
C ALA A 806 -20.85 -10.62 11.77
N VAL A 807 -22.10 -10.67 12.21
CA VAL A 807 -23.10 -11.64 11.77
C VAL A 807 -24.00 -10.98 10.74
N ALA A 808 -24.35 -11.69 9.66
CA ALA A 808 -25.26 -11.16 8.67
C ALA A 808 -26.21 -12.19 8.08
N VAL A 809 -27.43 -11.77 7.74
CA VAL A 809 -28.40 -12.55 6.95
C VAL A 809 -28.99 -11.66 5.87
N ILE A 810 -28.84 -12.09 4.62
CA ILE A 810 -29.30 -11.40 3.41
C ILE A 810 -29.99 -12.38 2.45
N GLU A 811 -30.71 -11.88 1.45
CA GLU A 811 -31.46 -12.70 0.48
C GLU A 811 -30.75 -12.89 -0.87
N GLY A 812 -29.45 -12.56 -0.94
CA GLY A 812 -28.60 -12.76 -2.13
C GLY A 812 -27.52 -11.69 -2.24
N CYS A 813 -26.49 -11.91 -3.05
CA CYS A 813 -25.47 -10.90 -3.32
C CYS A 813 -24.86 -11.04 -4.73
N LEU A 814 -24.17 -9.99 -5.19
CA LEU A 814 -23.44 -10.04 -6.47
C LEU A 814 -22.04 -10.67 -6.28
N SER A 815 -21.10 -10.36 -7.18
CA SER A 815 -19.77 -10.96 -7.18
C SER A 815 -18.93 -10.62 -5.95
N ASN A 816 -17.95 -11.48 -5.66
CA ASN A 816 -16.95 -11.29 -4.59
C ASN A 816 -17.55 -11.24 -3.17
N GLY A 817 -18.65 -11.96 -2.91
CA GLY A 817 -19.18 -12.11 -1.57
C GLY A 817 -18.17 -12.79 -0.62
N CYS A 818 -18.07 -12.31 0.61
CA CYS A 818 -17.13 -12.78 1.65
C CYS A 818 -15.64 -12.73 1.25
N GLU A 819 -15.28 -11.88 0.28
CA GLU A 819 -13.88 -11.69 -0.13
C GLU A 819 -13.01 -11.27 1.07
N TYR A 820 -11.88 -11.93 1.29
CA TYR A 820 -10.97 -11.68 2.43
C TYR A 820 -11.61 -11.78 3.84
N MET A 821 -12.75 -12.45 4.01
CA MET A 821 -13.36 -12.63 5.34
C MET A 821 -12.43 -13.41 6.28
N THR A 822 -12.28 -12.93 7.53
CA THR A 822 -11.43 -13.53 8.57
C THR A 822 -12.20 -13.96 9.81
N GLY A 823 -13.48 -13.60 9.93
CA GLY A 823 -14.31 -13.95 11.07
C GLY A 823 -15.76 -13.51 10.88
N GLY A 824 -16.64 -13.97 11.79
CA GLY A 824 -18.08 -13.73 11.71
C GLY A 824 -18.85 -14.86 11.02
N ALA A 825 -20.16 -14.66 10.85
CA ALA A 825 -21.05 -15.62 10.22
C ALA A 825 -21.95 -14.92 9.19
N VAL A 826 -22.00 -15.44 7.96
CA VAL A 826 -22.82 -14.86 6.88
C VAL A 826 -23.80 -15.89 6.35
N VAL A 827 -25.09 -15.56 6.34
CA VAL A 827 -26.14 -16.39 5.72
C VAL A 827 -26.67 -15.67 4.49
N VAL A 828 -26.73 -16.39 3.37
CA VAL A 828 -27.29 -15.89 2.11
C VAL A 828 -28.44 -16.81 1.71
N LEU A 829 -29.66 -16.28 1.75
CA LEU A 829 -30.90 -17.01 1.47
C LEU A 829 -31.27 -17.07 -0.02
N GLY A 830 -30.37 -16.64 -0.91
CA GLY A 830 -30.61 -16.62 -2.35
C GLY A 830 -29.32 -16.63 -3.17
N THR A 831 -29.40 -16.24 -4.43
CA THR A 831 -28.30 -16.37 -5.40
C THR A 831 -27.07 -15.54 -5.01
N VAL A 832 -25.89 -16.09 -5.30
CA VAL A 832 -24.59 -15.42 -5.14
C VAL A 832 -23.88 -15.26 -6.49
N GLY A 833 -23.06 -14.21 -6.62
CA GLY A 833 -22.25 -13.97 -7.82
C GLY A 833 -20.89 -14.69 -7.82
N PHE A 834 -20.17 -14.55 -8.93
CA PHE A 834 -18.85 -15.14 -9.17
C PHE A 834 -17.79 -14.72 -8.12
N ASN A 835 -16.81 -15.60 -7.88
CA ASN A 835 -15.67 -15.43 -6.99
C ASN A 835 -16.03 -15.32 -5.50
N PHE A 836 -17.08 -16.03 -5.06
CA PHE A 836 -17.46 -16.06 -3.65
C PHE A 836 -16.37 -16.72 -2.78
N GLY A 837 -16.05 -16.11 -1.64
CA GLY A 837 -15.10 -16.65 -0.67
C GLY A 837 -13.63 -16.51 -1.06
N ALA A 838 -13.30 -15.75 -2.10
CA ALA A 838 -11.91 -15.54 -2.50
C ALA A 838 -11.09 -14.88 -1.37
N GLY A 839 -10.01 -15.53 -0.94
CA GLY A 839 -9.18 -15.06 0.17
C GLY A 839 -9.86 -15.14 1.54
N MET A 840 -11.02 -15.79 1.66
CA MET A 840 -11.65 -16.08 2.95
C MET A 840 -10.77 -17.05 3.76
N THR A 841 -10.30 -16.58 4.91
CA THR A 841 -9.32 -17.27 5.79
C THR A 841 -9.85 -17.52 7.20
N GLY A 842 -11.08 -17.08 7.50
CA GLY A 842 -11.77 -17.38 8.75
C GLY A 842 -13.26 -17.01 8.70
N GLY A 843 -14.00 -17.42 9.73
CA GLY A 843 -15.46 -17.32 9.80
C GLY A 843 -16.19 -18.46 9.08
N GLU A 844 -17.51 -18.38 9.04
CA GLU A 844 -18.38 -19.34 8.32
C GLU A 844 -19.42 -18.63 7.46
N ALA A 845 -19.82 -19.28 6.37
CA ALA A 845 -20.95 -18.83 5.57
C ALA A 845 -21.91 -19.98 5.23
N PHE A 846 -23.19 -19.65 5.10
CA PHE A 846 -24.27 -20.57 4.75
C PHE A 846 -25.00 -20.06 3.52
N ILE A 847 -25.02 -20.85 2.45
CA ILE A 847 -25.60 -20.45 1.16
C ILE A 847 -26.78 -21.36 0.87
N TYR A 848 -27.98 -20.79 0.74
CA TYR A 848 -29.16 -21.51 0.27
C TYR A 848 -29.01 -21.75 -1.24
N ASP A 849 -28.82 -23.01 -1.64
CA ASP A 849 -28.50 -23.44 -2.99
C ASP A 849 -29.37 -24.64 -3.44
N PRO A 850 -30.69 -24.45 -3.57
CA PRO A 850 -31.61 -25.53 -3.96
C PRO A 850 -31.35 -26.07 -5.37
N GLU A 851 -30.64 -25.31 -6.22
CA GLU A 851 -30.29 -25.70 -7.59
C GLU A 851 -28.88 -26.29 -7.73
N SER A 852 -28.12 -26.42 -6.64
CA SER A 852 -26.73 -26.91 -6.65
C SER A 852 -25.81 -26.13 -7.61
N ALA A 853 -25.98 -24.82 -7.69
CA ALA A 853 -25.25 -23.92 -8.58
C ALA A 853 -24.02 -23.26 -7.92
N PHE A 854 -23.90 -23.29 -6.58
CA PHE A 854 -22.89 -22.56 -5.84
C PHE A 854 -21.45 -22.93 -6.22
N ASP A 855 -21.18 -24.21 -6.46
CA ASP A 855 -19.82 -24.71 -6.77
C ASP A 855 -19.25 -24.08 -8.07
N ARG A 856 -20.10 -23.57 -8.97
CA ARG A 856 -19.68 -22.90 -10.23
C ARG A 856 -19.20 -21.46 -10.04
N VAL A 857 -19.60 -20.84 -8.93
CA VAL A 857 -19.35 -19.41 -8.65
C VAL A 857 -18.45 -19.20 -7.43
N ALA A 858 -18.25 -20.25 -6.62
CA ALA A 858 -17.32 -20.25 -5.51
C ALA A 858 -15.85 -20.22 -5.98
N ASN A 859 -14.99 -19.52 -5.24
CA ASN A 859 -13.55 -19.59 -5.43
C ASN A 859 -12.97 -20.71 -4.52
N PRO A 860 -12.45 -21.82 -5.08
CA PRO A 860 -12.04 -22.98 -4.29
C PRO A 860 -10.66 -22.84 -3.64
N ASP A 861 -9.94 -21.72 -3.83
CA ASP A 861 -8.54 -21.60 -3.42
C ASP A 861 -8.39 -21.70 -1.89
N THR A 862 -9.23 -21.00 -1.13
CA THR A 862 -9.09 -20.84 0.33
C THR A 862 -10.24 -21.41 1.14
N ILE A 863 -11.32 -21.89 0.51
CA ILE A 863 -12.52 -22.39 1.19
C ILE A 863 -12.75 -23.89 1.00
N LEU A 864 -13.49 -24.47 1.94
CA LEU A 864 -14.09 -25.80 1.85
C LEU A 864 -15.61 -25.63 1.77
N ILE A 865 -16.25 -26.47 0.96
CA ILE A 865 -17.69 -26.44 0.73
C ILE A 865 -18.24 -27.83 1.10
N GLY A 866 -19.21 -27.86 2.00
CA GLY A 866 -19.88 -29.09 2.46
C GLY A 866 -21.34 -28.86 2.81
N GLY A 867 -22.00 -29.87 3.37
CA GLY A 867 -23.30 -29.72 4.00
C GLY A 867 -23.16 -29.25 5.44
N ALA A 868 -24.19 -28.59 5.97
CA ALA A 868 -24.24 -28.25 7.40
C ALA A 868 -24.46 -29.53 8.24
N ASP A 869 -23.54 -29.83 9.15
CA ASP A 869 -23.78 -30.83 10.20
C ASP A 869 -24.88 -30.36 11.17
N ASP A 870 -25.29 -31.20 12.13
CA ASP A 870 -26.40 -30.85 13.03
C ASP A 870 -26.09 -29.60 13.89
N ASP A 871 -24.83 -29.34 14.23
CA ASP A 871 -24.44 -28.16 15.01
C ASP A 871 -24.47 -26.89 14.16
N ALA A 872 -23.94 -26.95 12.95
CA ALA A 872 -23.99 -25.89 11.96
C ALA A 872 -25.44 -25.60 11.55
N ALA A 873 -26.28 -26.63 11.39
CA ALA A 873 -27.70 -26.49 11.10
C ALA A 873 -28.46 -25.81 12.26
N ARG A 874 -28.12 -26.11 13.53
CA ARG A 874 -28.69 -25.39 14.69
C ARG A 874 -28.31 -23.91 14.68
N ARG A 875 -27.04 -23.57 14.41
CA ARG A 875 -26.60 -22.17 14.30
C ARG A 875 -27.30 -21.45 13.15
N LEU A 876 -27.33 -22.06 11.97
CA LEU A 876 -28.02 -21.53 10.80
C LEU A 876 -29.50 -21.24 11.09
N ARG A 877 -30.22 -22.20 11.68
CA ARG A 877 -31.63 -22.02 12.05
C ARG A 877 -31.83 -20.80 12.96
N GLY A 878 -31.02 -20.66 14.01
CA GLY A 878 -31.11 -19.51 14.92
C GLY A 878 -30.86 -18.17 14.23
N LEU A 879 -29.94 -18.12 13.26
CA LEU A 879 -29.69 -16.92 12.45
C LEU A 879 -30.90 -16.56 11.56
N ILE A 880 -31.52 -17.56 10.93
CA ILE A 880 -32.71 -17.34 10.08
C ILE A 880 -33.93 -16.95 10.94
N GLU A 881 -34.11 -17.56 12.12
CA GLU A 881 -35.16 -17.19 13.08
C GLU A 881 -35.02 -15.73 13.53
N ARG A 882 -33.81 -15.31 13.90
CA ARG A 882 -33.53 -13.91 14.24
C ARG A 882 -33.77 -12.98 13.05
N HIS A 883 -33.34 -13.36 11.85
CA HIS A 883 -33.59 -12.57 10.64
C HIS A 883 -35.09 -12.42 10.35
N ALA A 884 -35.87 -13.49 10.46
CA ALA A 884 -37.32 -13.46 10.26
C ALA A 884 -38.04 -12.57 11.29
N ALA A 885 -37.57 -12.57 12.55
CA ALA A 885 -38.10 -11.73 13.61
C ALA A 885 -37.78 -10.25 13.38
N GLU A 886 -36.54 -9.92 12.99
CA GLU A 886 -36.08 -8.54 12.84
C GLU A 886 -36.57 -7.88 11.53
N SER A 887 -36.43 -8.59 10.42
CA SER A 887 -36.69 -8.05 9.08
C SER A 887 -38.11 -8.29 8.57
N ALA A 888 -38.87 -9.15 9.25
CA ALA A 888 -40.15 -9.68 8.80
C ALA A 888 -40.11 -10.42 7.44
N SER A 889 -38.93 -10.83 6.95
CA SER A 889 -38.70 -11.48 5.65
C SER A 889 -39.69 -12.63 5.37
N PRO A 890 -40.44 -12.55 4.25
CA PRO A 890 -41.28 -13.66 3.78
C PRO A 890 -40.47 -14.91 3.41
N LEU A 891 -39.30 -14.73 2.77
CA LEU A 891 -38.42 -15.83 2.36
C LEU A 891 -37.90 -16.62 3.56
N ALA A 892 -37.39 -15.92 4.58
CA ALA A 892 -36.92 -16.54 5.81
C ALA A 892 -38.03 -17.34 6.52
N LYS A 893 -39.24 -16.78 6.60
CA LYS A 893 -40.42 -17.47 7.17
C LYS A 893 -40.77 -18.72 6.38
N SER A 894 -40.68 -18.69 5.04
CA SER A 894 -40.95 -19.84 4.19
C SER A 894 -39.94 -20.97 4.40
N ILE A 895 -38.65 -20.64 4.53
CA ILE A 895 -37.57 -21.61 4.79
C ILE A 895 -37.76 -22.26 6.16
N LEU A 896 -38.13 -21.48 7.18
CA LEU A 896 -38.38 -21.99 8.53
C LEU A 896 -39.61 -22.89 8.60
N ALA A 897 -40.66 -22.61 7.81
CA ALA A 897 -41.88 -23.41 7.77
C ALA A 897 -41.63 -24.84 7.26
N ASP A 898 -40.67 -25.03 6.35
CA ASP A 898 -40.26 -26.32 5.79
C ASP A 898 -38.81 -26.70 6.13
N TRP A 899 -38.36 -26.31 7.33
CA TRP A 899 -36.96 -26.46 7.74
C TRP A 899 -36.43 -27.90 7.64
N ALA A 900 -37.29 -28.89 7.91
CA ALA A 900 -36.92 -30.31 7.87
C ALA A 900 -36.36 -30.73 6.51
N ASN A 901 -36.90 -30.18 5.41
CA ASN A 901 -36.45 -30.44 4.06
C ASN A 901 -35.43 -29.40 3.61
N LYS A 902 -35.72 -28.11 3.82
CA LYS A 902 -34.91 -26.98 3.32
C LYS A 902 -33.51 -26.89 3.91
N ARG A 903 -33.27 -27.47 5.09
CA ARG A 903 -31.92 -27.47 5.68
C ARG A 903 -30.88 -28.19 4.81
N PHE A 904 -31.30 -29.16 3.99
CA PHE A 904 -30.41 -29.92 3.12
C PHE A 904 -30.03 -29.18 1.82
N ASP A 905 -30.74 -28.10 1.50
CA ASP A 905 -30.44 -27.22 0.37
C ASP A 905 -29.33 -26.21 0.70
N PHE A 906 -28.79 -26.20 1.93
CA PHE A 906 -27.74 -25.28 2.34
C PHE A 906 -26.33 -25.85 2.15
N ARG A 907 -25.45 -25.02 1.60
CA ARG A 907 -24.00 -25.24 1.56
C ARG A 907 -23.34 -24.52 2.73
N HIS A 908 -22.58 -25.25 3.52
CA HIS A 908 -21.73 -24.70 4.59
C HIS A 908 -20.32 -24.46 4.04
N VAL A 909 -19.86 -23.23 4.19
CA VAL A 909 -18.57 -22.75 3.67
C VAL A 909 -17.70 -22.34 4.85
N ILE A 910 -16.51 -22.93 4.93
CA ILE A 910 -15.50 -22.62 5.95
C ILE A 910 -14.13 -22.43 5.31
N ALA A 911 -13.26 -21.67 5.96
CA ALA A 911 -11.89 -21.49 5.47
C ALA A 911 -11.04 -22.76 5.69
N LYS A 912 -10.22 -23.12 4.68
CA LYS A 912 -9.29 -24.27 4.74
C LYS A 912 -8.34 -24.20 5.92
N GLU A 913 -7.77 -23.02 6.17
CA GLU A 913 -6.81 -22.81 7.24
C GLU A 913 -7.46 -22.91 8.63
N ALA A 914 -8.67 -22.35 8.79
CA ALA A 914 -9.43 -22.49 10.03
C ALA A 914 -9.80 -23.96 10.30
N ALA A 915 -10.21 -24.71 9.27
CA ALA A 915 -10.50 -26.14 9.38
C ALA A 915 -9.25 -26.95 9.75
N ALA A 916 -8.10 -26.67 9.12
CA ALA A 916 -6.83 -27.31 9.43
C ALA A 916 -6.39 -27.04 10.88
N GLN A 917 -6.59 -25.82 11.37
CA GLN A 917 -6.30 -25.46 12.77
C GLN A 917 -7.22 -26.16 13.76
N ALA A 918 -8.52 -26.21 13.49
CA ALA A 918 -9.47 -26.92 14.34
C ALA A 918 -9.10 -28.41 14.43
N ALA A 919 -8.73 -29.03 13.30
CA ALA A 919 -8.28 -30.42 13.25
C ALA A 919 -6.97 -30.64 14.04
N GLU A 920 -6.02 -29.70 13.97
CA GLU A 920 -4.78 -29.76 14.72
C GLU A 920 -5.00 -29.57 16.23
N GLN A 921 -5.85 -28.63 16.64
CA GLN A 921 -6.22 -28.45 18.05
C GLN A 921 -6.92 -29.68 18.61
N GLU A 922 -7.82 -30.29 17.84
CA GLU A 922 -8.47 -31.54 18.22
C GLU A 922 -7.45 -32.68 18.35
N ARG A 923 -6.47 -32.76 17.44
CA ARG A 923 -5.35 -33.71 17.54
C ARG A 923 -4.53 -33.48 18.82
N LEU A 924 -4.19 -32.23 19.12
CA LEU A 924 -3.43 -31.86 20.33
C LEU A 924 -4.22 -32.17 21.60
N LYS A 925 -5.51 -31.86 21.64
CA LYS A 925 -6.41 -32.24 22.76
C LYS A 925 -6.41 -33.75 22.96
N ARG A 926 -6.55 -34.54 21.89
CA ARG A 926 -6.48 -36.00 21.97
C ARG A 926 -5.13 -36.51 22.47
N VAL A 927 -4.03 -35.86 22.08
CA VAL A 927 -2.67 -36.18 22.57
C VAL A 927 -2.54 -35.82 24.06
N GLU A 928 -3.03 -34.66 24.49
CA GLU A 928 -3.04 -34.25 25.90
C GLU A 928 -3.94 -35.15 26.75
N GLU A 929 -5.13 -35.52 26.26
CA GLU A 929 -6.03 -36.47 26.92
C GLU A 929 -5.42 -37.88 26.99
N ALA A 930 -4.72 -38.31 25.94
CA ALA A 930 -3.96 -39.55 25.94
C ALA A 930 -2.77 -39.50 26.93
N ALA A 931 -2.13 -38.34 27.09
CA ALA A 931 -1.06 -38.11 28.06
C ALA A 931 -1.57 -37.99 29.51
N LYS A 932 -2.83 -37.58 29.70
CA LYS A 932 -3.51 -37.52 31.01
C LYS A 932 -4.13 -38.84 31.45
N LYS A 933 -4.21 -39.86 30.59
CA LYS A 933 -4.58 -41.23 31.02
C LYS A 933 -3.44 -41.78 31.89
N PRO A 934 -3.71 -42.19 33.15
CA PRO A 934 -2.68 -42.71 34.02
C PRO A 934 -2.04 -43.96 33.39
N ALA A 935 -0.73 -44.10 33.56
CA ALA A 935 0.07 -45.24 33.08
C ALA A 935 -0.32 -46.62 33.70
N PHE A 936 -1.50 -46.74 34.31
CA PHE A 936 -2.01 -47.92 35.03
C PHE A 936 -3.19 -48.61 34.31
N ALA A 937 -3.17 -48.66 32.98
CA ALA A 937 -4.07 -49.52 32.19
C ALA A 937 -3.34 -50.32 31.09
N ARG A 938 -2.03 -50.53 31.28
CA ARG A 938 -1.22 -51.51 30.54
C ARG A 938 -0.46 -52.38 31.54
N VAL A 939 -1.22 -53.11 32.34
CA VAL A 939 -0.81 -54.35 33.02
C VAL A 939 -1.93 -55.35 32.81
#